data_AF-A0A971JK81-F1
#
_entry.id   AF-A0A971JK81-F1
#
_cell.length_a   1.000
_cell.length_b   1.000
_cell.length_c   1.000
_cell.angle_alpha   90.00
_cell.angle_beta   90.00
_cell.angle_gamma   90.00
#
_symmetry.space_group_name_H-M   'P 1'
#
loop_
_entity.id
_entity.type
_entity.pdbx_description
1 polymer ?
#
loop_
_entity_poly.entity_id
_entity_poly.type
_entity_poly.pdbx_seq_one_letter_code
_entity_poly.pdbx_strand_id
1 'polypeptide(L)'
;MKRTLGCVVCLAVCAAAGAWAAGPLAPAELKCEYRVDPAGIGETAPRLTWILTGEGRGLYQAAYQILAADSEAALARDEGTLWDSGKVVSGESVLVPYGGKALVSRTQCFWKVRVWARGQEEPSDWSAPARFSMGLLAPEDWSAEWIGHDAPAEDEAVPRDPYTGGFWIWYPEGVAPEAFPSGKRWLRKGFTVPQGAKIVKAALCATADNGARVNLNGGRVGRGEEPIQSHSKRYEFDVTALVKPGENQFAVEVENAQGNAGFIATLDVTLEDGSMLSILTDKTWKAANEQPGEGWRGAAFDDGKWAAAQEVEAYPGKPWGPLFGKDMYLPPAPYLRREFAVKGDVKRATLYATALGIYETHLNGQRVGDVQLAPGWTDYNKRVYCNTYDVTGLVAPGAANAWGAILADGWYAGHVGNRGRGVYGTEPRFMAQLEIEYADGTTERVVTDGSWKAAYGEVRAADLLMGETRDLRKALPGWDAAGLDDAAWKPVAVTPRAEVKAAVQAYPANPVRAIETITAKSMTEPQPGVYVYEMGQNLVGWPRITLTGKAGDTVTVRHAERLQDDGMLYTVALRSARATDQYTVAADGPVTLEPAFTFHGFQYVEITGVAAPPAPEQVIGVVLHNDIPRAAVFEASDPLLTKLASNIVWGQKGNYLEAPTDCPQRDERLGWTGDAQFFMPTALYTADIGAFHTKWLVDLVQDSQHEDGSFAHVSPDVGIGAGAVAWGDAAMICPYLMHRFYGDTRVIERHFDNLVKGMDFLTRTSADHIRKDLGFGDWLNLGGGAKDEVICTAYYAYLARIMSEMAGVIGRNEEAARYAELYASIRDAFIKAFVSDDGTILESSQTGYALAFAFDLLPEEKRADAAKHFEAEVVRFDHHLATGFIGTPRLLPALVAAGKEDIAYRLLMNKTYPSWLYQVTLGATTMWERWNGWTPEQGFADPGMNSFNHYAFGAVGEFMYSHVAGIAPLQTAFRTVQVRPRPGGGLTSARLAHRCIRGEIVSDWKLDGGKMRLTVVIPQNTDAVICLPTDAPDTVTEGGQPAVAVFGQSIRAESGETVIRCGGGSYAFELPYAG
;
A
#
# COMPACT_ATOMS: atom_id res chain seq x y z
N MET A 1 14.54 26.89 -22.84
CA MET A 1 14.79 28.32 -22.49
C MET A 1 13.44 29.03 -22.34
N LYS A 2 13.03 29.29 -21.09
CA LYS A 2 11.88 30.08 -20.55
C LYS A 2 11.50 29.41 -19.21
N ARG A 3 12.25 29.70 -18.15
CA ARG A 3 11.90 30.60 -17.02
C ARG A 3 10.76 30.04 -16.14
N THR A 4 11.14 29.18 -15.19
CA THR A 4 10.40 28.93 -13.94
C THR A 4 11.29 29.46 -12.82
N LEU A 5 10.89 30.58 -12.22
CA LEU A 5 11.59 31.20 -11.09
C LEU A 5 11.16 30.42 -9.83
N GLY A 6 12.08 29.64 -9.26
CA GLY A 6 11.95 29.14 -7.90
C GLY A 6 12.22 30.27 -6.92
N CYS A 7 11.23 30.63 -6.10
CA CYS A 7 11.45 31.52 -4.96
C CYS A 7 12.13 30.74 -3.83
N VAL A 8 13.46 30.77 -3.83
CA VAL A 8 14.27 30.55 -2.63
C VAL A 8 14.27 31.87 -1.86
N VAL A 9 13.46 31.98 -0.81
CA VAL A 9 13.55 33.09 0.13
C VAL A 9 14.61 32.75 1.16
N CYS A 10 15.85 33.19 0.92
CA CYS A 10 16.87 33.31 1.94
C CYS A 10 16.52 34.51 2.84
N LEU A 11 15.98 34.25 4.03
CA LEU A 11 15.83 35.26 5.07
C LEU A 11 17.17 35.44 5.81
N ALA A 12 17.95 36.43 5.36
CA ALA A 12 19.02 37.01 6.17
C ALA A 12 18.38 38.04 7.11
N VAL A 13 18.26 37.72 8.39
CA VAL A 13 17.77 38.65 9.42
C VAL A 13 18.97 39.42 9.98
N CYS A 14 19.08 40.69 9.59
CA CYS A 14 19.87 41.67 10.34
C CYS A 14 19.09 42.09 11.59
N ALA A 15 19.76 42.02 12.74
CA ALA A 15 19.23 42.43 14.03
C ALA A 15 18.87 43.91 14.07
N ALA A 16 17.59 44.22 14.23
CA ALA A 16 17.10 45.50 14.74
C ALA A 16 16.12 45.20 15.88
N ALA A 17 16.53 45.52 17.10
CA ALA A 17 15.71 45.37 18.31
C ALA A 17 14.60 46.44 18.32
N GLY A 18 13.47 46.12 17.70
CA GLY A 18 12.18 46.75 17.98
C GLY A 18 11.30 45.75 18.72
N ALA A 19 10.61 46.18 19.77
CA ALA A 19 9.63 45.34 20.45
C ALA A 19 8.47 45.01 19.48
N TRP A 20 8.49 43.80 18.91
CA TRP A 20 7.35 43.27 18.16
C TRP A 20 6.25 42.94 19.18
N ALA A 21 5.10 43.60 19.08
CA ALA A 21 3.91 43.18 19.80
C ALA A 21 3.51 41.79 19.27
N ALA A 22 3.34 40.82 20.16
CA ALA A 22 2.84 39.50 19.80
C ALA A 22 1.46 39.62 19.12
N GLY A 23 1.35 39.16 17.87
CA GLY A 23 0.08 38.97 17.17
C GLY A 23 -0.86 38.01 17.89
N PRO A 24 -2.19 38.18 17.76
CA PRO A 24 -3.18 37.42 18.52
C PRO A 24 -3.19 35.93 18.12
N LEU A 25 -3.51 35.05 19.08
CA LEU A 25 -3.75 33.63 18.84
C LEU A 25 -4.99 33.47 17.94
N ALA A 26 -4.89 32.69 16.86
CA ALA A 26 -5.97 32.48 15.90
C ALA A 26 -6.08 31.01 15.48
N PRO A 27 -7.31 30.47 15.33
CA PRO A 27 -7.54 29.13 14.83
C PRO A 27 -7.42 29.07 13.29
N ALA A 28 -6.79 28.01 12.78
CA ALA A 28 -6.61 27.76 11.36
C ALA A 28 -6.73 26.27 11.03
N GLU A 29 -6.76 25.95 9.74
CA GLU A 29 -6.74 24.58 9.19
C GLU A 29 -7.72 23.63 9.85
N LEU A 30 -8.98 24.02 9.78
CA LEU A 30 -10.09 23.26 10.32
C LEU A 30 -10.20 21.91 9.63
N LYS A 31 -10.35 20.85 10.43
CA LYS A 31 -10.57 19.48 9.97
C LYS A 31 -11.75 18.86 10.70
N CYS A 32 -12.50 18.03 10.00
CA CYS A 32 -13.54 17.16 10.55
C CYS A 32 -13.13 15.71 10.29
N GLU A 33 -13.03 14.88 11.34
CA GLU A 33 -12.60 13.48 11.23
C GLU A 33 -11.28 13.34 10.44
N TYR A 34 -10.26 14.13 10.81
CA TYR A 34 -8.94 14.25 10.17
C TYR A 34 -8.92 14.84 8.75
N ARG A 35 -10.08 15.08 8.13
CA ARG A 35 -10.19 15.47 6.72
C ARG A 35 -10.58 16.94 6.58
N VAL A 36 -10.13 17.56 5.49
CA VAL A 36 -10.54 18.90 5.09
C VAL A 36 -11.85 18.77 4.31
N ASP A 37 -12.87 19.50 4.76
CA ASP A 37 -14.19 19.57 4.13
C ASP A 37 -14.80 18.22 3.66
N PRO A 38 -14.84 17.16 4.50
CA PRO A 38 -15.27 15.84 4.06
C PRO A 38 -16.76 15.82 3.71
N ALA A 39 -17.08 15.17 2.58
CA ALA A 39 -18.45 14.94 2.14
C ALA A 39 -18.94 13.55 2.55
N GLY A 40 -20.21 13.48 2.96
CA GLY A 40 -20.92 12.23 3.17
C GLY A 40 -20.41 11.38 4.34
N ILE A 41 -20.01 11.99 5.46
CA ILE A 41 -19.51 11.27 6.63
C ILE A 41 -20.62 10.46 7.33
N GLY A 42 -20.24 9.34 7.95
CA GLY A 42 -21.16 8.46 8.68
C GLY A 42 -21.16 8.65 10.20
N GLU A 43 -20.22 9.42 10.74
CA GLU A 43 -20.10 9.66 12.18
C GLU A 43 -21.07 10.75 12.63
N THR A 44 -22.00 10.43 13.52
CA THR A 44 -23.08 11.35 13.95
C THR A 44 -22.64 12.31 15.06
N ALA A 45 -21.54 12.02 15.73
CA ALA A 45 -20.82 12.95 16.61
C ALA A 45 -19.40 13.18 16.05
N PRO A 46 -19.28 13.83 14.88
CA PRO A 46 -17.99 13.99 14.23
C PRO A 46 -17.07 14.90 15.05
N ARG A 47 -15.77 14.67 14.96
CA ARG A 47 -14.75 15.36 15.75
C ARG A 47 -14.08 16.46 14.94
N LEU A 48 -13.96 17.62 15.55
CA LEU A 48 -13.48 18.85 14.96
C LEU A 48 -12.09 19.18 15.50
N THR A 49 -11.17 19.52 14.62
CA THR A 49 -9.79 19.89 14.96
C THR A 49 -9.48 21.25 14.33
N TRP A 50 -8.75 22.09 15.05
CA TRP A 50 -8.15 23.32 14.53
C TRP A 50 -6.73 23.46 15.09
N ILE A 51 -5.80 23.91 14.24
CA ILE A 51 -4.47 24.29 14.70
C ILE A 51 -4.50 25.74 15.19
N LEU A 52 -3.55 26.09 16.03
CA LEU A 52 -3.44 27.43 16.59
C LEU A 52 -2.18 28.11 16.09
N THR A 53 -2.36 29.31 15.54
CA THR A 53 -1.30 30.17 15.00
C THR A 53 -1.25 31.48 15.79
N GLY A 54 -0.11 32.13 15.82
CA GLY A 54 0.08 33.41 16.53
C GLY A 54 1.55 33.75 16.65
N GLU A 55 1.86 35.04 16.72
CA GLU A 55 3.25 35.51 16.85
C GLU A 55 3.65 35.59 18.32
N GLY A 56 4.82 35.07 18.65
CA GLY A 56 5.34 35.04 20.02
C GLY A 56 5.50 33.62 20.55
N ARG A 57 5.82 33.53 21.85
CA ARG A 57 6.12 32.28 22.54
C ARG A 57 5.07 31.97 23.60
N GLY A 58 4.77 30.69 23.78
CA GLY A 58 3.92 30.18 24.84
C GLY A 58 2.49 30.71 24.77
N LEU A 59 1.91 30.81 23.57
CA LEU A 59 0.50 31.16 23.44
C LEU A 59 -0.34 29.89 23.64
N TYR A 60 -1.30 29.96 24.56
CA TYR A 60 -2.19 28.84 24.87
C TYR A 60 -3.64 29.26 24.74
N GLN A 61 -4.47 28.33 24.27
CA GLN A 61 -5.91 28.48 24.32
C GLN A 61 -6.39 28.30 25.77
N ALA A 62 -7.29 29.18 26.21
CA ALA A 62 -8.02 29.06 27.48
C ALA A 62 -9.49 28.69 27.28
N ALA A 63 -10.07 29.06 26.15
CA ALA A 63 -11.43 28.71 25.77
C ALA A 63 -11.60 28.70 24.25
N TYR A 64 -12.67 28.06 23.77
CA TYR A 64 -13.11 28.13 22.39
C TYR A 64 -14.62 28.37 22.30
N GLN A 65 -15.09 28.78 21.13
CA GLN A 65 -16.50 28.73 20.75
C GLN A 65 -16.61 28.26 19.31
N ILE A 66 -17.48 27.29 19.06
CA ILE A 66 -17.81 26.77 17.74
C ILE A 66 -19.22 27.20 17.39
N LEU A 67 -19.38 27.73 16.17
CA LEU A 67 -20.68 27.85 15.52
C LEU A 67 -20.75 26.83 14.40
N ALA A 68 -21.87 26.11 14.32
CA ALA A 68 -22.22 25.23 13.23
C ALA A 68 -23.65 25.54 12.75
N ALA A 69 -23.82 25.62 11.44
CA ALA A 69 -25.07 25.94 10.79
C ALA A 69 -25.33 25.05 9.58
N ASP A 70 -26.60 24.89 9.24
CA ASP A 70 -27.07 24.12 8.08
C ASP A 70 -26.96 24.89 6.74
N SER A 71 -26.53 26.15 6.79
CA SER A 71 -26.28 26.98 5.61
C SER A 71 -25.16 28.00 5.85
N GLU A 72 -24.42 28.34 4.78
CA GLU A 72 -23.41 29.40 4.80
C GLU A 72 -24.01 30.75 5.20
N ALA A 73 -25.23 31.05 4.73
CA ALA A 73 -25.91 32.31 5.01
C ALA A 73 -26.22 32.49 6.51
N ALA A 74 -26.64 31.42 7.20
CA ALA A 74 -26.84 31.46 8.64
C ALA A 74 -25.50 31.63 9.39
N LEU A 75 -24.47 30.86 9.01
CA LEU A 75 -23.15 30.98 9.62
C LEU A 75 -22.52 32.37 9.43
N ALA A 76 -22.76 33.02 8.28
CA ALA A 76 -22.29 34.37 7.98
C ALA A 76 -22.99 35.44 8.83
N ARG A 77 -24.19 35.16 9.36
CA ARG A 77 -24.90 36.00 10.33
C ARG A 77 -24.60 35.61 11.79
N ASP A 78 -23.60 34.76 12.01
CA ASP A 78 -23.25 34.19 13.33
C ASP A 78 -24.42 33.39 13.98
N GLU A 79 -25.30 32.81 13.15
CA GLU A 79 -26.42 31.99 13.61
C GLU A 79 -26.04 30.50 13.61
N GLY A 80 -25.73 29.94 14.78
CA GLY A 80 -25.44 28.51 14.98
C GLY A 80 -26.69 27.64 14.94
N THR A 81 -27.33 27.50 13.77
CA THR A 81 -28.62 26.77 13.62
C THR A 81 -28.53 25.29 13.99
N LEU A 82 -27.35 24.68 13.87
CA LEU A 82 -27.05 23.32 14.31
C LEU A 82 -26.41 23.29 15.70
N TRP A 83 -25.45 24.19 15.95
CA TRP A 83 -24.73 24.27 17.19
C TRP A 83 -24.19 25.67 17.45
N ASP A 84 -24.35 26.15 18.68
CA ASP A 84 -23.48 27.15 19.28
C ASP A 84 -22.98 26.55 20.59
N SER A 85 -21.67 26.31 20.68
CA SER A 85 -21.09 25.74 21.90
C SER A 85 -21.13 26.71 23.08
N GLY A 86 -21.37 28.00 22.83
CA GLY A 86 -20.99 29.07 23.74
C GLY A 86 -19.48 29.09 23.99
N LYS A 87 -19.04 29.93 24.94
CA LYS A 87 -17.65 29.92 25.39
C LYS A 87 -17.41 28.68 26.27
N VAL A 88 -16.65 27.71 25.74
CA VAL A 88 -16.24 26.50 26.45
C VAL A 88 -14.85 26.71 27.02
N VAL A 89 -14.71 26.67 28.36
CA VAL A 89 -13.42 26.80 29.05
C VAL A 89 -12.63 25.51 28.90
N SER A 90 -11.80 25.44 27.88
CA SER A 90 -10.94 24.29 27.57
C SER A 90 -9.76 24.70 26.69
N GLY A 91 -8.61 24.08 26.94
CA GLY A 91 -7.43 24.18 26.08
C GLY A 91 -7.41 23.16 24.93
N GLU A 92 -8.42 22.30 24.81
CA GLU A 92 -8.46 21.29 23.74
C GLU A 92 -8.80 21.92 22.38
N SER A 93 -8.06 21.53 21.35
CA SER A 93 -8.24 21.97 19.95
C SER A 93 -8.16 20.81 18.96
N VAL A 94 -8.01 19.58 19.47
CA VAL A 94 -7.79 18.36 18.70
C VAL A 94 -8.94 17.41 18.98
N LEU A 95 -9.61 16.96 17.92
CA LEU A 95 -10.66 15.95 17.94
C LEU A 95 -11.82 16.26 18.92
N VAL A 96 -12.21 17.53 19.02
CA VAL A 96 -13.33 17.99 19.86
C VAL A 96 -14.65 17.46 19.28
N PRO A 97 -15.40 16.61 20.00
CA PRO A 97 -16.66 16.06 19.49
C PRO A 97 -17.70 17.14 19.26
N TYR A 98 -18.41 17.05 18.14
CA TYR A 98 -19.58 17.88 17.87
C TYR A 98 -20.65 17.68 18.96
N GLY A 99 -21.07 18.77 19.59
CA GLY A 99 -22.01 18.78 20.72
C GLY A 99 -23.36 19.43 20.42
N GLY A 100 -23.73 19.56 19.15
CA GLY A 100 -24.93 20.25 18.71
C GLY A 100 -26.16 19.36 18.54
N LYS A 101 -27.14 19.84 17.77
CA LYS A 101 -28.34 19.07 17.38
C LYS A 101 -27.93 17.79 16.66
N ALA A 102 -28.70 16.71 16.88
CA ALA A 102 -28.48 15.43 16.23
C ALA A 102 -28.36 15.58 14.71
N LEU A 103 -27.26 15.07 14.15
CA LEU A 103 -27.00 15.08 12.72
C LEU A 103 -27.70 13.88 12.07
N VAL A 104 -28.51 14.16 11.06
CA VAL A 104 -29.24 13.15 10.28
C VAL A 104 -28.71 13.09 8.85
N SER A 105 -29.11 12.06 8.11
CA SER A 105 -28.71 11.87 6.71
C SER A 105 -28.90 13.14 5.88
N ARG A 106 -27.97 13.42 4.96
CA ARG A 106 -27.97 14.58 4.02
C ARG A 106 -27.75 15.95 4.65
N THR A 107 -27.60 16.04 5.97
CA THR A 107 -27.33 17.32 6.66
C THR A 107 -26.05 17.94 6.12
N GLN A 108 -26.11 19.20 5.69
CA GLN A 108 -24.92 20.02 5.47
C GLN A 108 -24.57 20.71 6.76
N CYS A 109 -23.28 20.83 7.05
CA CYS A 109 -22.78 21.57 8.19
C CYS A 109 -21.68 22.51 7.71
N PHE A 110 -21.88 23.80 7.95
CA PHE A 110 -20.87 24.84 7.82
C PHE A 110 -20.51 25.28 9.23
N TRP A 111 -19.23 25.34 9.54
CA TRP A 111 -18.77 25.64 10.89
C TRP A 111 -17.56 26.55 10.90
N LYS A 112 -17.40 27.28 12.00
CA LYS A 112 -16.25 28.12 12.27
C LYS A 112 -15.98 28.15 13.77
N VAL A 113 -14.75 28.45 14.14
CA VAL A 113 -14.31 28.48 15.54
C VAL A 113 -13.59 29.79 15.83
N ARG A 114 -13.76 30.30 17.05
CA ARG A 114 -12.92 31.37 17.63
C ARG A 114 -12.42 30.94 18.99
N VAL A 115 -11.32 31.54 19.44
CA VAL A 115 -10.63 31.10 20.65
C VAL A 115 -10.30 32.27 21.56
N TRP A 116 -10.11 32.00 22.85
CA TRP A 116 -9.56 32.96 23.80
C TRP A 116 -8.16 32.51 24.18
N ALA A 117 -7.18 33.41 24.07
CA ALA A 117 -5.86 33.18 24.60
C ALA A 117 -5.85 33.26 26.14
N ARG A 118 -4.96 32.51 26.79
CA ARG A 118 -4.77 32.59 28.24
C ARG A 118 -4.38 34.01 28.66
N GLY A 119 -5.12 34.57 29.62
CA GLY A 119 -4.90 35.93 30.12
C GLY A 119 -5.55 37.03 29.27
N GLN A 120 -6.32 36.69 28.24
CA GLN A 120 -7.09 37.64 27.43
C GLN A 120 -8.59 37.42 27.61
N GLU A 121 -9.34 38.52 27.76
CA GLU A 121 -10.80 38.47 27.91
C GLU A 121 -11.54 38.42 26.57
N GLU A 122 -10.97 39.06 25.55
CA GLU A 122 -11.52 39.12 24.20
C GLU A 122 -11.18 37.85 23.40
N PRO A 123 -12.11 37.36 22.54
CA PRO A 123 -11.82 36.28 21.62
C PRO A 123 -10.93 36.76 20.45
N SER A 124 -10.34 35.78 19.76
CA SER A 124 -9.84 35.94 18.39
C SER A 124 -10.97 36.29 17.42
N ASP A 125 -10.59 36.72 16.22
CA ASP A 125 -11.50 36.64 15.08
C ASP A 125 -11.96 35.19 14.85
N TRP A 126 -13.11 35.05 14.18
CA TRP A 126 -13.55 33.75 13.69
C TRP A 126 -12.57 33.19 12.66
N SER A 127 -12.38 31.87 12.66
CA SER A 127 -11.71 31.18 11.56
C SER A 127 -12.43 31.41 10.23
N ALA A 128 -11.73 31.14 9.13
CA ALA A 128 -12.41 30.86 7.87
C ALA A 128 -13.44 29.72 8.10
N PRO A 129 -14.66 29.81 7.51
CA PRO A 129 -15.61 28.71 7.55
C PRO A 129 -15.04 27.45 6.90
N ALA A 130 -15.29 26.32 7.55
CA ALA A 130 -15.10 24.98 6.99
C ALA A 130 -16.45 24.28 6.88
N ARG A 131 -16.49 23.12 6.25
CA ARG A 131 -17.74 22.36 6.08
C ARG A 131 -17.56 20.86 6.29
N PHE A 132 -18.67 20.16 6.44
CA PHE A 132 -18.77 18.73 6.21
C PHE A 132 -20.23 18.39 5.91
N SER A 133 -20.49 17.23 5.33
CA SER A 133 -21.86 16.77 5.11
C SER A 133 -22.05 15.34 5.59
N MET A 134 -23.28 15.02 6.01
CA MET A 134 -23.67 13.68 6.39
C MET A 134 -24.03 12.86 5.15
N GLY A 135 -23.63 11.59 5.16
CA GLY A 135 -23.99 10.62 4.13
C GLY A 135 -25.44 10.14 4.26
N LEU A 136 -25.70 8.94 3.74
CA LEU A 136 -26.90 8.17 4.04
C LEU A 136 -26.58 7.26 5.24
N LEU A 137 -27.23 7.50 6.38
CA LEU A 137 -26.85 6.90 7.67
C LEU A 137 -27.59 5.60 7.97
N ALA A 138 -28.79 5.44 7.42
CA ALA A 138 -29.64 4.29 7.67
C ALA A 138 -29.92 3.52 6.36
N PRO A 139 -30.10 2.18 6.41
CA PRO A 139 -30.43 1.40 5.22
C PRO A 139 -31.70 1.89 4.49
N GLU A 140 -32.63 2.51 5.20
CA GLU A 140 -33.91 3.02 4.66
C GLU A 140 -33.74 4.36 3.93
N ASP A 141 -32.59 5.03 4.07
CA ASP A 141 -32.25 6.21 3.30
C ASP A 141 -31.94 5.89 1.83
N TRP A 142 -31.64 4.63 1.54
CA TRP A 142 -31.40 4.11 0.21
C TRP A 142 -32.71 3.64 -0.44
N SER A 143 -32.91 4.10 -1.68
CA SER A 143 -33.96 3.65 -2.60
C SER A 143 -33.40 3.00 -3.86
N ALA A 144 -32.08 2.90 -3.96
CA ALA A 144 -31.38 2.28 -5.07
C ALA A 144 -31.27 0.76 -4.91
N GLU A 145 -31.26 0.07 -6.04
CA GLU A 145 -31.02 -1.36 -6.16
C GLU A 145 -29.61 -1.61 -6.73
N TRP A 146 -29.05 -2.79 -6.44
CA TRP A 146 -27.79 -3.21 -7.04
C TRP A 146 -28.03 -3.63 -8.49
N ILE A 147 -27.22 -3.12 -9.42
CA ILE A 147 -27.33 -3.43 -10.84
C ILE A 147 -25.99 -3.93 -11.42
N GLY A 148 -26.04 -4.83 -12.38
CA GLY A 148 -24.85 -5.37 -13.03
C GLY A 148 -25.14 -5.84 -14.45
N HIS A 149 -24.24 -6.62 -15.02
CA HIS A 149 -24.43 -7.22 -16.33
C HIS A 149 -23.94 -8.67 -16.35
N ASP A 150 -24.89 -9.62 -16.31
CA ASP A 150 -24.61 -11.05 -16.22
C ASP A 150 -24.60 -11.74 -17.60
N ALA A 151 -24.94 -11.02 -18.67
CA ALA A 151 -24.92 -11.57 -20.01
C ALA A 151 -23.48 -11.73 -20.49
N PRO A 152 -23.09 -12.84 -21.14
CA PRO A 152 -21.75 -12.98 -21.69
C PRO A 152 -21.53 -11.96 -22.82
N ALA A 153 -20.28 -11.54 -23.02
CA ALA A 153 -19.92 -10.69 -24.15
C ALA A 153 -20.14 -11.43 -25.49
N GLU A 154 -20.86 -10.79 -26.43
CA GLU A 154 -21.30 -11.41 -27.70
C GLU A 154 -20.15 -11.78 -28.66
N ASP A 155 -18.95 -11.19 -28.49
CA ASP A 155 -17.82 -11.26 -29.42
C ASP A 155 -16.64 -12.12 -28.96
N GLU A 156 -16.69 -12.73 -27.77
CA GLU A 156 -15.58 -13.55 -27.26
C GLU A 156 -15.91 -15.04 -27.28
N ALA A 157 -15.20 -15.76 -28.15
CA ALA A 157 -14.91 -17.16 -27.86
C ALA A 157 -14.17 -17.17 -26.52
N VAL A 158 -14.78 -17.78 -25.49
CA VAL A 158 -14.10 -18.15 -24.25
C VAL A 158 -12.69 -18.61 -24.63
N PRO A 159 -11.61 -17.98 -24.10
CA PRO A 159 -10.26 -18.31 -24.51
C PRO A 159 -10.09 -19.82 -24.54
N ARG A 160 -9.81 -20.36 -25.72
CA ARG A 160 -9.59 -21.79 -25.88
C ARG A 160 -8.39 -22.13 -25.00
N ASP A 161 -8.61 -23.00 -24.02
CA ASP A 161 -7.50 -23.64 -23.33
C ASP A 161 -6.66 -24.35 -24.40
N PRO A 162 -5.42 -23.89 -24.63
CA PRO A 162 -4.64 -24.29 -25.79
C PRO A 162 -4.46 -25.80 -25.82
N TYR A 163 -4.29 -26.42 -24.65
CA TYR A 163 -4.03 -27.85 -24.49
C TYR A 163 -5.26 -28.73 -24.65
N THR A 164 -6.46 -28.15 -24.81
CA THR A 164 -7.70 -28.91 -25.00
C THR A 164 -7.61 -29.84 -26.20
N GLY A 165 -7.77 -31.14 -25.93
CA GLY A 165 -7.67 -32.22 -26.92
C GLY A 165 -6.27 -32.83 -27.06
N GLY A 166 -5.27 -32.33 -26.34
CA GLY A 166 -3.92 -32.88 -26.28
C GLY A 166 -3.72 -33.88 -25.15
N PHE A 167 -2.55 -34.52 -25.15
CA PHE A 167 -2.10 -35.46 -24.14
C PHE A 167 -0.77 -35.02 -23.55
N TRP A 168 -0.58 -35.28 -22.26
CA TRP A 168 0.75 -35.38 -21.69
C TRP A 168 1.43 -36.60 -22.30
N ILE A 169 2.61 -36.40 -22.87
CA ILE A 169 3.35 -37.47 -23.54
C ILE A 169 4.72 -37.70 -22.92
N TRP A 170 5.19 -38.94 -22.98
CA TRP A 170 6.52 -39.36 -22.55
C TRP A 170 7.07 -40.48 -23.44
N TYR A 171 8.30 -40.93 -23.17
CA TYR A 171 8.83 -42.17 -23.75
C TYR A 171 8.07 -43.38 -23.17
N PRO A 172 7.77 -44.44 -23.95
CA PRO A 172 7.02 -45.61 -23.48
C PRO A 172 7.81 -46.45 -22.47
N GLU A 173 7.75 -46.06 -21.20
CA GLU A 173 8.38 -46.70 -20.05
C GLU A 173 7.61 -46.35 -18.76
N GLY A 174 7.93 -47.02 -17.64
CA GLY A 174 7.30 -46.72 -16.35
C GLY A 174 5.83 -47.13 -16.28
N VAL A 175 5.12 -46.59 -15.28
CA VAL A 175 3.68 -46.79 -15.06
C VAL A 175 3.00 -45.42 -15.06
N ALA A 176 2.29 -45.12 -16.14
CA ALA A 176 1.51 -43.90 -16.24
C ALA A 176 0.36 -43.85 -15.22
N PRO A 177 0.03 -42.70 -14.62
CA PRO A 177 0.71 -41.41 -14.74
C PRO A 177 1.75 -41.13 -13.63
N GLU A 178 2.01 -42.06 -12.69
CA GLU A 178 2.62 -41.74 -11.38
C GLU A 178 4.06 -42.25 -11.15
N ALA A 179 4.61 -43.10 -12.03
CA ALA A 179 5.91 -43.73 -11.77
C ALA A 179 6.80 -43.82 -13.02
N PHE A 180 7.61 -42.78 -13.25
CA PHE A 180 8.58 -42.74 -14.34
C PHE A 180 10.02 -42.64 -13.82
N PRO A 181 11.01 -43.25 -14.50
CA PRO A 181 12.41 -43.09 -14.15
C PRO A 181 12.88 -41.64 -14.30
N SER A 182 13.76 -41.20 -13.41
CA SER A 182 14.48 -39.93 -13.57
C SER A 182 15.41 -39.96 -14.80
N GLY A 183 15.59 -38.82 -15.43
CA GLY A 183 16.51 -38.63 -16.55
C GLY A 183 15.84 -38.03 -17.80
N LYS A 184 16.63 -37.93 -18.86
CA LYS A 184 16.25 -37.23 -20.09
C LYS A 184 15.62 -38.14 -21.14
N ARG A 185 14.63 -37.63 -21.85
CA ARG A 185 14.05 -38.23 -23.05
C ARG A 185 14.02 -37.22 -24.18
N TRP A 186 13.88 -37.73 -25.40
CA TRP A 186 13.88 -36.92 -26.61
C TRP A 186 12.61 -37.17 -27.41
N LEU A 187 11.91 -36.11 -27.78
CA LEU A 187 10.64 -36.15 -28.50
C LEU A 187 10.78 -35.42 -29.84
N ARG A 188 10.12 -35.94 -30.89
CA ARG A 188 10.12 -35.37 -32.24
C ARG A 188 8.76 -35.45 -32.90
N LYS A 189 8.41 -34.44 -33.69
CA LYS A 189 7.18 -34.42 -34.49
C LYS A 189 7.36 -33.63 -35.78
N GLY A 190 7.15 -34.29 -36.91
CA GLY A 190 6.99 -33.63 -38.19
C GLY A 190 5.56 -33.13 -38.38
N PHE A 191 5.40 -31.97 -39.00
CA PHE A 191 4.09 -31.45 -39.43
C PHE A 191 4.24 -30.60 -40.70
N THR A 192 3.15 -30.39 -41.42
CA THR A 192 3.15 -29.67 -42.70
C THR A 192 2.21 -28.48 -42.64
N VAL A 193 2.71 -27.30 -42.98
CA VAL A 193 1.90 -26.11 -43.26
C VAL A 193 1.59 -26.09 -44.75
N PRO A 194 0.35 -25.80 -45.21
CA PRO A 194 0.00 -25.83 -46.63
C PRO A 194 0.99 -25.05 -47.51
N GLN A 195 1.41 -25.65 -48.62
CA GLN A 195 2.37 -25.06 -49.54
C GLN A 195 1.82 -23.74 -50.11
N GLY A 196 2.57 -22.65 -49.99
CA GLY A 196 2.17 -21.32 -50.48
C GLY A 196 1.26 -20.53 -49.53
N ALA A 197 0.88 -21.07 -48.37
CA ALA A 197 0.17 -20.31 -47.35
C ALA A 197 1.05 -19.20 -46.77
N LYS A 198 0.44 -18.07 -46.42
CA LYS A 198 1.11 -16.99 -45.69
C LYS A 198 0.76 -17.10 -44.21
N ILE A 199 1.79 -17.32 -43.39
CA ILE A 199 1.66 -17.42 -41.93
C ILE A 199 1.57 -15.99 -41.38
N VAL A 200 0.50 -15.70 -40.65
CA VAL A 200 0.30 -14.41 -39.98
C VAL A 200 0.84 -14.46 -38.56
N LYS A 201 0.61 -15.58 -37.86
CA LYS A 201 1.05 -15.78 -36.48
C LYS A 201 1.30 -17.26 -36.23
N ALA A 202 2.33 -17.59 -35.46
CA ALA A 202 2.48 -18.92 -34.87
C ALA A 202 2.83 -18.80 -33.38
N ALA A 203 2.03 -19.42 -32.52
CA ALA A 203 2.21 -19.38 -31.07
C ALA A 203 2.41 -20.80 -30.52
N LEU A 204 3.51 -21.03 -29.80
CA LEU A 204 3.77 -22.27 -29.09
C LEU A 204 3.42 -22.10 -27.62
N CYS A 205 2.54 -22.94 -27.08
CA CYS A 205 2.38 -23.15 -25.64
C CYS A 205 3.00 -24.49 -25.24
N ALA A 206 3.83 -24.53 -24.21
CA ALA A 206 4.42 -25.79 -23.75
C ALA A 206 4.70 -25.80 -22.25
N THR A 207 4.70 -26.99 -21.66
CA THR A 207 5.24 -27.24 -20.32
C THR A 207 5.67 -28.70 -20.14
N ALA A 208 6.40 -28.99 -19.07
CA ALA A 208 6.89 -30.33 -18.75
C ALA A 208 6.97 -30.56 -17.24
N ASP A 209 6.86 -31.82 -16.83
CA ASP A 209 7.24 -32.32 -15.52
C ASP A 209 8.54 -33.13 -15.67
N ASN A 210 9.73 -32.61 -15.35
CA ASN A 210 10.08 -31.36 -14.66
C ASN A 210 10.80 -30.30 -15.53
N GLY A 211 11.13 -30.59 -16.79
CA GLY A 211 11.85 -29.62 -17.61
C GLY A 211 11.86 -29.96 -19.10
N ALA A 212 11.98 -28.94 -19.94
CA ALA A 212 12.03 -29.11 -21.39
C ALA A 212 12.90 -28.05 -22.09
N ARG A 213 13.54 -28.46 -23.18
CA ARG A 213 14.23 -27.60 -24.16
C ARG A 213 13.60 -27.81 -25.52
N VAL A 214 12.91 -26.79 -26.03
CA VAL A 214 12.15 -26.89 -27.29
C VAL A 214 12.90 -26.24 -28.44
N ASN A 215 12.94 -26.95 -29.57
CA ASN A 215 13.46 -26.46 -30.85
C ASN A 215 12.41 -26.66 -31.93
N LEU A 216 12.35 -25.71 -32.86
CA LEU A 216 11.49 -25.74 -34.03
C LEU A 216 12.33 -25.46 -35.27
N ASN A 217 12.34 -26.39 -36.23
CA ASN A 217 13.17 -26.33 -37.43
C ASN A 217 14.67 -26.11 -37.16
N GLY A 218 15.18 -26.64 -36.04
CA GLY A 218 16.56 -26.45 -35.59
C GLY A 218 16.84 -25.10 -34.91
N GLY A 219 15.90 -24.15 -34.94
CA GLY A 219 15.96 -22.92 -34.17
C GLY A 219 15.56 -23.16 -32.70
N ARG A 220 16.29 -22.55 -31.77
CA ARG A 220 15.99 -22.62 -30.34
C ARG A 220 14.77 -21.75 -30.04
N VAL A 221 13.75 -22.33 -29.39
CA VAL A 221 12.54 -21.59 -28.98
C VAL A 221 12.67 -21.13 -27.53
N GLY A 222 12.86 -22.07 -26.60
CA GLY A 222 12.90 -21.78 -25.18
C GLY A 222 13.39 -22.96 -24.34
N ARG A 223 13.66 -22.72 -23.05
CA ARG A 223 14.07 -23.73 -22.07
C ARG A 223 13.39 -23.46 -20.72
N GLY A 224 12.80 -24.47 -20.11
CA GLY A 224 12.44 -24.48 -18.69
C GLY A 224 13.52 -25.21 -17.88
N GLU A 225 14.08 -24.57 -16.84
CA GLU A 225 15.16 -25.12 -16.00
C GLU A 225 14.78 -25.31 -14.54
N GLU A 226 13.52 -25.09 -14.15
CA GLU A 226 13.18 -25.09 -12.73
C GLU A 226 13.14 -26.51 -12.13
N PRO A 227 13.80 -26.77 -10.98
CA PRO A 227 13.94 -28.13 -10.45
C PRO A 227 12.64 -28.75 -9.91
N ILE A 228 11.60 -27.95 -9.63
CA ILE A 228 10.37 -28.37 -8.93
C ILE A 228 9.14 -27.61 -9.50
N GLN A 229 8.03 -28.32 -9.76
CA GLN A 229 6.72 -27.77 -10.20
C GLN A 229 6.69 -26.97 -11.52
N SER A 230 7.66 -27.13 -12.40
CA SER A 230 7.64 -26.54 -13.76
C SER A 230 6.33 -26.77 -14.54
N HIS A 231 5.68 -27.92 -14.29
CA HIS A 231 4.47 -28.34 -14.97
C HIS A 231 3.27 -27.43 -14.70
N SER A 232 3.23 -26.69 -13.59
CA SER A 232 2.12 -25.77 -13.24
C SER A 232 2.23 -24.41 -13.92
N LYS A 233 3.33 -24.14 -14.64
CA LYS A 233 3.55 -22.90 -15.39
C LYS A 233 3.29 -23.11 -16.88
N ARG A 234 2.64 -22.14 -17.52
CA ARG A 234 2.52 -22.05 -18.99
C ARG A 234 3.67 -21.23 -19.55
N TYR A 235 4.38 -21.79 -20.53
CA TYR A 235 5.34 -21.03 -21.33
C TYR A 235 4.74 -20.81 -22.71
N GLU A 236 4.60 -19.56 -23.12
CA GLU A 236 4.11 -19.17 -24.45
C GLU A 236 5.22 -18.44 -25.21
N PHE A 237 5.37 -18.80 -26.49
CA PHE A 237 6.40 -18.25 -27.37
C PHE A 237 5.79 -17.87 -28.70
N ASP A 238 6.04 -16.65 -29.17
CA ASP A 238 5.86 -16.31 -30.58
C ASP A 238 6.96 -16.99 -31.39
N VAL A 239 6.56 -17.92 -32.24
CA VAL A 239 7.46 -18.69 -33.11
C VAL A 239 7.16 -18.45 -34.58
N THR A 240 6.48 -17.34 -34.91
CA THR A 240 6.07 -16.99 -36.27
C THR A 240 7.25 -17.01 -37.23
N ALA A 241 8.40 -16.47 -36.82
CA ALA A 241 9.62 -16.43 -37.64
C ALA A 241 10.29 -17.81 -37.84
N LEU A 242 9.93 -18.83 -37.04
CA LEU A 242 10.52 -20.16 -37.08
C LEU A 242 9.68 -21.17 -37.88
N VAL A 243 8.40 -20.89 -38.12
CA VAL A 243 7.50 -21.73 -38.92
C VAL A 243 7.56 -21.30 -40.38
N LYS A 244 7.57 -22.28 -41.29
CA LYS A 244 7.58 -22.05 -42.74
C LYS A 244 6.48 -22.84 -43.45
N PRO A 245 6.00 -22.40 -44.63
CA PRO A 245 5.19 -23.25 -45.50
C PRO A 245 5.93 -24.54 -45.87
N GLY A 246 5.21 -25.65 -46.01
CA GLY A 246 5.78 -26.97 -46.24
C GLY A 246 6.15 -27.70 -44.94
N GLU A 247 7.17 -28.55 -45.01
CA GLU A 247 7.57 -29.42 -43.90
C GLU A 247 8.27 -28.67 -42.76
N ASN A 248 7.84 -28.95 -41.53
CA ASN A 248 8.38 -28.41 -40.30
C ASN A 248 8.65 -29.54 -39.30
N GLN A 249 9.58 -29.30 -38.37
CA GLN A 249 10.02 -30.30 -37.40
C GLN A 249 10.12 -29.72 -35.98
N PHE A 250 9.41 -30.36 -35.05
CA PHE A 250 9.61 -30.22 -33.61
C PHE A 250 10.69 -31.17 -33.10
N ALA A 251 11.49 -30.67 -32.16
CA ALA A 251 12.47 -31.45 -31.41
C ALA A 251 12.57 -30.95 -29.96
N VAL A 252 12.30 -31.84 -29.00
CA VAL A 252 12.23 -31.50 -27.58
C VAL A 252 13.11 -32.45 -26.78
N GLU A 253 13.98 -31.90 -25.93
CA GLU A 253 14.67 -32.63 -24.87
C GLU A 253 13.89 -32.39 -23.59
N VAL A 254 13.35 -33.44 -22.98
CA VAL A 254 12.54 -33.38 -21.75
C VAL A 254 13.26 -34.11 -20.62
N GLU A 255 13.09 -33.65 -19.40
CA GLU A 255 13.81 -34.17 -18.22
C GLU A 255 12.87 -34.38 -17.04
N ASN A 256 12.87 -35.59 -16.51
CA ASN A 256 12.20 -35.91 -15.25
C ASN A 256 13.25 -35.91 -14.11
N ALA A 257 13.03 -35.10 -13.09
CA ALA A 257 13.86 -35.10 -11.89
C ALA A 257 13.46 -36.24 -10.96
N GLN A 258 12.15 -36.43 -10.72
CA GLN A 258 11.60 -37.50 -9.87
C GLN A 258 10.07 -37.64 -10.03
N GLY A 259 9.55 -38.86 -9.85
CA GLY A 259 8.10 -39.11 -9.77
C GLY A 259 7.40 -39.11 -11.13
N ASN A 260 6.41 -38.23 -11.29
CA ASN A 260 5.61 -38.09 -12.52
C ASN A 260 6.47 -37.54 -13.66
N ALA A 261 6.17 -37.93 -14.90
CA ALA A 261 6.84 -37.37 -16.08
C ALA A 261 5.84 -37.13 -17.21
N GLY A 262 5.98 -35.99 -17.86
CA GLY A 262 5.15 -35.64 -19.00
C GLY A 262 5.59 -34.35 -19.66
N PHE A 263 5.36 -34.27 -20.97
CA PHE A 263 5.47 -33.04 -21.74
C PHE A 263 4.15 -32.80 -22.46
N ILE A 264 3.68 -31.56 -22.44
CA ILE A 264 2.48 -31.15 -23.17
C ILE A 264 2.77 -29.86 -23.93
N ALA A 265 2.33 -29.79 -25.18
CA ALA A 265 2.52 -28.61 -26.01
C ALA A 265 1.45 -28.46 -27.08
N THR A 266 1.22 -27.21 -27.48
CA THR A 266 0.39 -26.82 -28.61
C THR A 266 1.13 -25.82 -29.47
N LEU A 267 1.07 -25.97 -30.79
CA LEU A 267 1.47 -24.95 -31.74
C LEU A 267 0.27 -24.57 -32.58
N ASP A 268 -0.17 -23.32 -32.45
CA ASP A 268 -1.24 -22.76 -33.26
C ASP A 268 -0.65 -21.85 -34.34
N VAL A 269 -0.83 -22.22 -35.61
CA VAL A 269 -0.38 -21.47 -36.79
C VAL A 269 -1.59 -20.85 -37.47
N THR A 270 -1.72 -19.54 -37.39
CA THR A 270 -2.77 -18.75 -38.05
C THR A 270 -2.30 -18.30 -39.43
N LEU A 271 -3.13 -18.56 -40.44
CA LEU A 271 -2.87 -18.21 -41.84
C LEU A 271 -3.64 -16.94 -42.25
N GLU A 272 -3.21 -16.30 -43.32
CA GLU A 272 -3.81 -15.04 -43.82
C GLU A 272 -5.29 -15.18 -44.22
N ASP A 273 -5.73 -16.39 -44.59
CA ASP A 273 -7.13 -16.69 -44.90
C ASP A 273 -8.02 -16.89 -43.65
N GLY A 274 -7.45 -16.73 -42.45
CA GLY A 274 -8.13 -16.90 -41.18
C GLY A 274 -8.21 -18.34 -40.68
N SER A 275 -7.70 -19.33 -41.43
CA SER A 275 -7.62 -20.71 -40.96
C SER A 275 -6.49 -20.89 -39.94
N MET A 276 -6.67 -21.85 -39.02
CA MET A 276 -5.70 -22.17 -37.97
C MET A 276 -5.34 -23.65 -38.00
N LEU A 277 -4.04 -23.93 -38.02
CA LEU A 277 -3.48 -25.26 -37.86
C LEU A 277 -2.99 -25.42 -36.42
N SER A 278 -3.60 -26.33 -35.65
CA SER A 278 -3.17 -26.69 -34.29
C SER A 278 -2.40 -28.00 -34.29
N ILE A 279 -1.18 -28.02 -33.73
CA ILE A 279 -0.36 -29.22 -33.53
C ILE A 279 -0.28 -29.48 -32.02
N LEU A 280 -0.86 -30.59 -31.59
CA LEU A 280 -0.92 -31.00 -30.18
C LEU A 280 0.09 -32.13 -29.89
N THR A 281 0.47 -32.28 -28.63
CA THR A 281 1.13 -33.49 -28.13
C THR A 281 0.13 -34.64 -28.06
N ASP A 282 0.51 -35.77 -28.66
CA ASP A 282 -0.27 -37.01 -28.75
C ASP A 282 0.66 -38.19 -29.10
N LYS A 283 0.10 -39.41 -29.25
CA LYS A 283 0.86 -40.61 -29.63
C LYS A 283 1.53 -40.56 -31.01
N THR A 284 1.24 -39.56 -31.84
CA THR A 284 1.85 -39.44 -33.17
C THR A 284 3.24 -38.80 -33.12
N TRP A 285 3.65 -38.33 -31.95
CA TRP A 285 5.03 -37.95 -31.66
C TRP A 285 5.94 -39.19 -31.59
N LYS A 286 7.21 -38.99 -31.90
CA LYS A 286 8.27 -39.97 -31.77
C LYS A 286 9.07 -39.72 -30.50
N ALA A 287 9.49 -40.78 -29.82
CA ALA A 287 10.23 -40.71 -28.57
C ALA A 287 11.46 -41.65 -28.54
N ALA A 288 12.54 -41.19 -27.92
CA ALA A 288 13.74 -41.99 -27.65
C ALA A 288 14.17 -41.84 -26.17
N ASN A 289 14.79 -42.90 -25.64
CA ASN A 289 15.35 -42.96 -24.29
C ASN A 289 16.89 -42.98 -24.24
N GLU A 290 17.53 -42.98 -25.40
CA GLU A 290 18.97 -42.82 -25.54
C GLU A 290 19.29 -41.50 -26.25
N GLN A 291 20.41 -40.88 -25.88
CA GLN A 291 20.82 -39.60 -26.44
C GLN A 291 21.01 -39.71 -27.97
N PRO A 292 20.23 -38.95 -28.77
CA PRO A 292 20.35 -39.01 -30.21
C PRO A 292 21.68 -38.44 -30.71
N GLY A 293 22.10 -38.90 -31.90
CA GLY A 293 23.27 -38.35 -32.59
C GLY A 293 23.14 -36.86 -32.94
N GLU A 294 24.25 -36.25 -33.35
CA GLU A 294 24.27 -34.85 -33.77
C GLU A 294 23.25 -34.59 -34.90
N GLY A 295 22.64 -33.40 -34.90
CA GLY A 295 21.65 -33.02 -35.91
C GLY A 295 20.22 -33.51 -35.67
N TRP A 296 19.94 -34.25 -34.58
CA TRP A 296 18.59 -34.75 -34.25
C TRP A 296 17.51 -33.67 -34.06
N ARG A 297 17.88 -32.39 -34.01
CA ARG A 297 16.94 -31.26 -33.95
C ARG A 297 16.47 -30.79 -35.33
N GLY A 298 17.12 -31.24 -36.40
CA GLY A 298 16.81 -30.86 -37.78
C GLY A 298 15.80 -31.78 -38.46
N ALA A 299 15.23 -31.30 -39.56
CA ALA A 299 14.26 -32.05 -40.36
C ALA A 299 14.87 -33.27 -41.09
N ALA A 300 16.17 -33.24 -41.40
CA ALA A 300 16.85 -34.32 -42.13
C ALA A 300 17.27 -35.53 -41.27
N PHE A 301 16.97 -35.51 -39.97
CA PHE A 301 17.30 -36.61 -39.06
C PHE A 301 16.30 -37.77 -39.20
N ASP A 302 16.82 -38.99 -39.36
CA ASP A 302 16.01 -40.21 -39.40
C ASP A 302 15.64 -40.68 -37.98
N ASP A 303 14.38 -40.45 -37.61
CA ASP A 303 13.77 -40.95 -36.37
C ASP A 303 12.91 -42.21 -36.59
N GLY A 304 13.07 -42.90 -37.73
CA GLY A 304 12.27 -44.09 -38.07
C GLY A 304 12.37 -45.23 -37.06
N LYS A 305 13.47 -45.29 -36.31
CA LYS A 305 13.70 -46.27 -35.22
C LYS A 305 13.18 -45.82 -33.86
N TRP A 306 12.73 -44.57 -33.72
CA TRP A 306 12.17 -44.07 -32.47
C TRP A 306 10.79 -44.67 -32.23
N ALA A 307 10.50 -44.95 -30.96
CA ALA A 307 9.20 -45.42 -30.55
C ALA A 307 8.15 -44.32 -30.77
N ALA A 308 6.87 -44.70 -30.84
CA ALA A 308 5.81 -43.72 -30.65
C ALA A 308 5.85 -43.22 -29.19
N ALA A 309 5.54 -41.95 -28.97
CA ALA A 309 5.37 -41.43 -27.63
C ALA A 309 4.19 -42.11 -26.95
N GLN A 310 4.32 -42.37 -25.64
CA GLN A 310 3.22 -42.84 -24.81
C GLN A 310 2.37 -41.63 -24.42
N GLU A 311 1.06 -41.71 -24.65
CA GLU A 311 0.07 -40.84 -24.02
C GLU A 311 -0.02 -41.22 -22.55
N VAL A 312 0.54 -40.38 -21.68
CA VAL A 312 0.60 -40.59 -20.24
C VAL A 312 -0.74 -40.28 -19.58
N GLU A 313 -1.35 -39.16 -19.96
CA GLU A 313 -2.68 -38.75 -19.51
C GLU A 313 -3.31 -37.77 -20.50
N ALA A 314 -4.62 -37.88 -20.73
CA ALA A 314 -5.37 -36.89 -21.52
C ALA A 314 -5.48 -35.59 -20.72
N TYR A 315 -5.22 -34.45 -21.34
CA TYR A 315 -5.41 -33.16 -20.65
C TYR A 315 -6.90 -32.81 -20.53
N PRO A 316 -7.42 -32.28 -19.39
CA PRO A 316 -6.74 -31.84 -18.15
C PRO A 316 -6.77 -32.89 -17.00
N GLY A 317 -6.42 -34.15 -17.29
CA GLY A 317 -6.43 -35.26 -16.34
C GLY A 317 -5.38 -35.14 -15.23
N LYS A 318 -5.52 -35.99 -14.20
CA LYS A 318 -4.62 -36.04 -13.04
C LYS A 318 -3.33 -36.82 -13.37
N PRO A 319 -2.18 -36.48 -12.78
CA PRO A 319 -1.99 -35.63 -11.59
C PRO A 319 -1.92 -34.13 -11.86
N TRP A 320 -1.79 -33.70 -13.13
CA TRP A 320 -1.51 -32.30 -13.46
C TRP A 320 -2.74 -31.37 -13.46
N GLY A 321 -3.93 -31.88 -13.77
CA GLY A 321 -5.15 -31.08 -13.80
C GLY A 321 -5.18 -30.04 -14.94
N PRO A 322 -6.11 -29.07 -14.89
CA PRO A 322 -6.16 -27.98 -15.87
C PRO A 322 -4.97 -27.04 -15.66
N LEU A 323 -4.18 -26.87 -16.71
CA LEU A 323 -3.12 -25.86 -16.83
C LEU A 323 -3.66 -24.50 -17.26
N PHE A 324 -4.87 -24.49 -17.81
CA PHE A 324 -5.65 -23.30 -18.11
C PHE A 324 -6.87 -23.30 -17.19
N GLY A 325 -6.85 -22.44 -16.18
CA GLY A 325 -8.04 -22.23 -15.37
C GLY A 325 -9.12 -21.57 -16.22
N LYS A 326 -10.38 -21.95 -16.00
CA LYS A 326 -11.50 -20.99 -16.12
C LYS A 326 -11.21 -19.69 -15.34
N ASP A 327 -10.29 -19.77 -14.38
CA ASP A 327 -9.75 -18.71 -13.53
C ASP A 327 -8.93 -17.64 -14.29
N MET A 328 -8.39 -17.93 -15.49
CA MET A 328 -7.67 -16.92 -16.29
C MET A 328 -8.57 -16.08 -17.20
N TYR A 329 -9.85 -16.42 -17.32
CA TYR A 329 -10.80 -15.55 -18.01
C TYR A 329 -11.04 -14.30 -17.16
N LEU A 330 -10.84 -13.13 -17.74
CA LEU A 330 -11.17 -11.84 -17.13
C LEU A 330 -12.34 -11.25 -17.93
N PRO A 331 -13.53 -11.06 -17.31
CA PRO A 331 -14.66 -10.53 -18.03
C PRO A 331 -14.42 -9.06 -18.44
N PRO A 332 -14.96 -8.62 -19.59
CA PRO A 332 -15.01 -7.20 -19.93
C PRO A 332 -15.76 -6.40 -18.87
N ALA A 333 -15.34 -5.16 -18.65
CA ALA A 333 -16.04 -4.26 -17.72
C ALA A 333 -17.32 -3.72 -18.41
N PRO A 334 -18.54 -4.03 -17.89
CA PRO A 334 -19.76 -3.50 -18.48
C PRO A 334 -19.89 -1.98 -18.26
N TYR A 335 -20.45 -1.33 -19.27
CA TYR A 335 -20.92 0.04 -19.26
C TYR A 335 -22.41 0.00 -18.93
N LEU A 336 -22.83 0.72 -17.89
CA LEU A 336 -24.19 0.82 -17.39
C LEU A 336 -24.68 2.24 -17.64
N ARG A 337 -25.86 2.44 -18.21
CA ARG A 337 -26.39 3.79 -18.45
C ARG A 337 -27.89 3.92 -18.22
N ARG A 338 -28.33 5.16 -17.96
CA ARG A 338 -29.72 5.59 -17.99
C ARG A 338 -29.81 7.06 -18.41
N GLU A 339 -30.88 7.41 -19.13
CA GLU A 339 -31.29 8.80 -19.30
C GLU A 339 -32.43 9.20 -18.35
N PHE A 340 -32.43 10.45 -17.93
CA PHE A 340 -33.45 11.03 -17.07
C PHE A 340 -33.63 12.53 -17.38
N ALA A 341 -34.71 13.13 -16.89
CA ALA A 341 -35.02 14.54 -17.16
C ALA A 341 -35.05 15.34 -15.85
N VAL A 342 -34.43 16.52 -15.84
CA VAL A 342 -34.40 17.44 -14.70
C VAL A 342 -35.22 18.68 -15.06
N LYS A 343 -36.29 18.94 -14.31
CA LYS A 343 -37.36 19.87 -14.75
C LYS A 343 -37.31 21.26 -14.13
N GLY A 344 -36.61 21.43 -13.02
CA GLY A 344 -36.54 22.69 -12.28
C GLY A 344 -35.13 23.23 -12.13
N ASP A 345 -35.03 24.43 -11.57
CA ASP A 345 -33.75 25.06 -11.23
C ASP A 345 -33.08 24.28 -10.10
N VAL A 346 -31.92 23.70 -10.36
CA VAL A 346 -31.17 22.88 -9.39
C VAL A 346 -30.47 23.81 -8.39
N LYS A 347 -30.77 23.60 -7.10
CA LYS A 347 -30.07 24.22 -5.98
C LYS A 347 -28.83 23.40 -5.60
N ARG A 348 -28.97 22.08 -5.56
CA ARG A 348 -27.92 21.12 -5.18
C ARG A 348 -28.17 19.78 -5.83
N ALA A 349 -27.11 19.06 -6.21
CA ALA A 349 -27.20 17.65 -6.55
C ALA A 349 -26.06 16.86 -5.88
N THR A 350 -26.39 15.74 -5.25
CA THR A 350 -25.44 14.89 -4.52
C THR A 350 -25.56 13.45 -4.99
N LEU A 351 -24.44 12.84 -5.37
CA LEU A 351 -24.37 11.45 -5.77
C LEU A 351 -23.75 10.61 -4.65
N TYR A 352 -24.45 9.56 -4.23
CA TYR A 352 -23.97 8.50 -3.35
C TYR A 352 -23.74 7.24 -4.19
N ALA A 353 -22.52 6.72 -4.25
CA ALA A 353 -22.18 5.59 -5.11
C ALA A 353 -21.23 4.58 -4.46
N THR A 354 -21.48 3.30 -4.75
CA THR A 354 -20.72 2.15 -4.27
C THR A 354 -20.76 1.00 -5.29
N ALA A 355 -19.90 -0.01 -5.11
CA ALA A 355 -19.90 -1.24 -5.89
C ALA A 355 -19.49 -2.47 -5.06
N LEU A 356 -20.08 -3.62 -5.38
CA LEU A 356 -19.44 -4.93 -5.21
C LEU A 356 -18.52 -5.11 -6.41
N GLY A 357 -17.26 -4.74 -6.27
CA GLY A 357 -16.33 -4.53 -7.38
C GLY A 357 -15.71 -3.14 -7.27
N ILE A 358 -15.29 -2.56 -8.38
CA ILE A 358 -14.87 -1.16 -8.47
C ILE A 358 -15.58 -0.44 -9.62
N TYR A 359 -15.77 0.87 -9.51
CA TYR A 359 -16.51 1.64 -10.50
C TYR A 359 -15.84 2.97 -10.85
N GLU A 360 -16.18 3.44 -12.05
CA GLU A 360 -16.05 4.84 -12.46
C GLU A 360 -17.42 5.32 -12.94
N THR A 361 -17.88 6.50 -12.52
CA THR A 361 -19.21 7.02 -12.90
C THR A 361 -19.13 8.38 -13.58
N HIS A 362 -20.05 8.62 -14.51
CA HIS A 362 -20.07 9.78 -15.40
C HIS A 362 -21.45 10.40 -15.43
N LEU A 363 -21.51 11.72 -15.50
CA LEU A 363 -22.76 12.47 -15.67
C LEU A 363 -22.59 13.47 -16.82
N ASN A 364 -23.45 13.37 -17.83
CA ASN A 364 -23.48 14.25 -19.00
C ASN A 364 -22.11 14.38 -19.71
N GLY A 365 -21.46 13.25 -19.97
CA GLY A 365 -20.16 13.18 -20.66
C GLY A 365 -18.96 13.60 -19.80
N GLN A 366 -19.13 13.76 -18.49
CA GLN A 366 -18.06 14.11 -17.57
C GLN A 366 -17.92 13.08 -16.46
N ARG A 367 -16.69 12.64 -16.20
CA ARG A 367 -16.34 11.81 -15.05
C ARG A 367 -16.71 12.52 -13.76
N VAL A 368 -17.35 11.81 -12.83
CA VAL A 368 -17.70 12.33 -11.51
C VAL A 368 -16.52 12.16 -10.55
N GLY A 369 -15.99 13.28 -10.05
CA GLY A 369 -14.90 13.30 -9.09
C GLY A 369 -13.57 12.78 -9.63
N ASP A 370 -12.60 12.61 -8.73
CA ASP A 370 -11.21 12.22 -9.02
C ASP A 370 -10.79 10.91 -8.31
N VAL A 371 -11.74 10.24 -7.67
CA VAL A 371 -11.50 8.99 -6.93
C VAL A 371 -11.17 7.87 -7.91
N GLN A 372 -10.13 7.10 -7.60
CA GLN A 372 -9.69 5.92 -8.34
C GLN A 372 -10.05 4.66 -7.56
N LEU A 373 -10.32 3.56 -8.26
CA LEU A 373 -10.58 2.23 -7.67
C LEU A 373 -11.70 2.23 -6.60
N ALA A 374 -12.68 3.14 -6.73
CA ALA A 374 -13.79 3.26 -5.80
C ALA A 374 -14.69 2.02 -5.86
N PRO A 375 -15.28 1.53 -4.75
CA PRO A 375 -15.27 2.12 -3.40
C PRO A 375 -14.09 1.69 -2.52
N GLY A 376 -13.10 0.99 -3.09
CA GLY A 376 -11.95 0.47 -2.35
C GLY A 376 -12.13 -0.96 -1.85
N TRP A 377 -11.27 -1.41 -0.93
CA TRP A 377 -11.25 -2.82 -0.48
C TRP A 377 -11.69 -2.96 0.98
N THR A 378 -12.68 -3.79 1.24
CA THR A 378 -13.13 -4.22 2.58
C THR A 378 -13.40 -5.72 2.59
N ASP A 379 -13.75 -6.30 3.74
CA ASP A 379 -14.47 -7.57 3.73
C ASP A 379 -15.90 -7.34 3.22
N TYR A 380 -16.11 -7.57 1.91
CA TYR A 380 -17.41 -7.41 1.26
C TYR A 380 -18.50 -8.36 1.78
N ASN A 381 -18.17 -9.35 2.64
CA ASN A 381 -19.19 -10.14 3.33
C ASN A 381 -19.79 -9.40 4.53
N LYS A 382 -19.10 -8.37 5.03
CA LYS A 382 -19.47 -7.62 6.25
C LYS A 382 -19.85 -6.19 5.93
N ARG A 383 -19.08 -5.50 5.09
CA ARG A 383 -19.32 -4.09 4.75
C ARG A 383 -18.86 -3.71 3.34
N VAL A 384 -19.47 -2.66 2.82
CA VAL A 384 -19.06 -1.97 1.59
C VAL A 384 -19.13 -0.48 1.83
N TYR A 385 -18.10 0.27 1.42
CA TYR A 385 -18.09 1.71 1.59
C TYR A 385 -18.78 2.43 0.41
N CYS A 386 -19.29 3.63 0.69
CA CYS A 386 -19.94 4.52 -0.24
C CYS A 386 -19.18 5.84 -0.30
N ASN A 387 -18.89 6.30 -1.52
CA ASN A 387 -18.36 7.64 -1.77
C ASN A 387 -19.52 8.61 -2.02
N THR A 388 -19.30 9.87 -1.66
CA THR A 388 -20.29 10.95 -1.84
C THR A 388 -19.66 12.06 -2.66
N TYR A 389 -20.37 12.51 -3.70
CA TYR A 389 -19.90 13.51 -4.65
C TYR A 389 -20.89 14.67 -4.76
N ASP A 390 -20.39 15.90 -4.77
CA ASP A 390 -21.16 17.05 -5.23
C ASP A 390 -21.16 17.05 -6.76
N VAL A 391 -22.34 16.92 -7.35
CA VAL A 391 -22.54 16.89 -8.82
C VAL A 391 -23.46 18.02 -9.27
N THR A 392 -23.65 19.04 -8.44
CA THR A 392 -24.54 20.18 -8.73
C THR A 392 -24.22 20.82 -10.07
N GLY A 393 -22.94 21.03 -10.38
CA GLY A 393 -22.50 21.62 -11.64
C GLY A 393 -22.51 20.69 -12.85
N LEU A 394 -22.79 19.40 -12.67
CA LEU A 394 -22.80 18.39 -13.74
C LEU A 394 -24.23 18.09 -14.23
N VAL A 395 -25.25 18.38 -13.43
CA VAL A 395 -26.66 18.23 -13.82
C VAL A 395 -27.07 19.37 -14.76
N ALA A 396 -27.78 19.05 -15.84
CA ALA A 396 -28.28 20.01 -16.83
C ALA A 396 -29.79 20.26 -16.64
N PRO A 397 -30.22 21.40 -16.07
CA PRO A 397 -31.64 21.73 -15.91
C PRO A 397 -32.34 21.95 -17.26
N GLY A 398 -33.61 21.53 -17.37
CA GLY A 398 -34.44 21.76 -18.55
C GLY A 398 -34.07 20.92 -19.79
N ALA A 399 -33.15 19.97 -19.64
CA ALA A 399 -32.68 19.08 -20.69
C ALA A 399 -32.71 17.60 -20.26
N ALA A 400 -32.56 16.69 -21.23
CA ALA A 400 -32.26 15.30 -20.93
C ALA A 400 -30.84 15.20 -20.36
N ASN A 401 -30.69 14.39 -19.32
CA ASN A 401 -29.43 14.07 -18.68
C ASN A 401 -29.13 12.59 -18.91
N ALA A 402 -27.85 12.25 -18.99
CA ALA A 402 -27.39 10.86 -19.02
C ALA A 402 -26.46 10.59 -17.85
N TRP A 403 -26.67 9.45 -17.21
CA TRP A 403 -25.84 8.94 -16.14
C TRP A 403 -25.28 7.59 -16.56
N GLY A 404 -23.95 7.48 -16.52
CA GLY A 404 -23.19 6.28 -16.85
C GLY A 404 -22.35 5.76 -15.68
N ALA A 405 -22.05 4.46 -15.68
CA ALA A 405 -21.01 3.86 -14.87
C ALA A 405 -20.28 2.75 -15.64
N ILE A 406 -18.98 2.62 -15.42
CA ILE A 406 -18.20 1.45 -15.84
C ILE A 406 -17.91 0.65 -14.57
N LEU A 407 -18.22 -0.64 -14.60
CA LEU A 407 -18.10 -1.53 -13.45
C LEU A 407 -17.06 -2.61 -13.75
N ALA A 408 -16.08 -2.79 -12.86
CA ALA A 408 -15.03 -3.80 -12.99
C ALA A 408 -14.95 -4.68 -11.74
N ASP A 409 -14.28 -5.82 -11.90
CA ASP A 409 -14.21 -6.89 -10.89
C ASP A 409 -13.57 -6.46 -9.57
N GLY A 410 -12.51 -5.63 -9.63
CA GLY A 410 -11.77 -5.14 -8.47
C GLY A 410 -11.34 -6.26 -7.50
N TRP A 411 -11.32 -5.97 -6.20
CA TRP A 411 -11.06 -6.98 -5.17
C TRP A 411 -12.24 -7.95 -4.95
N TYR A 412 -13.45 -7.58 -5.36
CA TYR A 412 -14.65 -8.38 -5.10
C TYR A 412 -14.66 -9.69 -5.91
N ALA A 413 -14.47 -9.56 -7.23
CA ALA A 413 -14.52 -10.67 -8.19
C ALA A 413 -13.20 -10.96 -8.92
N GLY A 414 -12.24 -10.04 -8.85
CA GLY A 414 -10.92 -10.18 -9.48
C GLY A 414 -9.97 -11.03 -8.65
N HIS A 415 -8.73 -11.17 -9.11
CA HIS A 415 -7.70 -11.86 -8.36
C HIS A 415 -7.30 -11.06 -7.12
N VAL A 416 -7.23 -11.73 -5.97
CA VAL A 416 -6.74 -11.14 -4.71
C VAL A 416 -5.61 -11.99 -4.15
N GLY A 417 -4.42 -11.38 -4.10
CA GLY A 417 -3.19 -12.09 -3.77
C GLY A 417 -3.04 -13.42 -4.52
N ASN A 418 -2.62 -14.45 -3.80
CA ASN A 418 -2.48 -15.81 -4.32
C ASN A 418 -3.77 -16.65 -4.14
N ARG A 419 -4.92 -16.01 -3.87
CA ARG A 419 -6.20 -16.70 -3.60
C ARG A 419 -7.03 -16.94 -4.87
N GLY A 420 -6.63 -16.37 -6.00
CA GLY A 420 -7.37 -16.46 -7.26
C GLY A 420 -8.55 -15.47 -7.30
N ARG A 421 -9.45 -15.68 -8.28
CA ARG A 421 -10.64 -14.85 -8.50
C ARG A 421 -11.78 -15.20 -7.55
N GLY A 422 -12.70 -14.26 -7.39
CA GLY A 422 -13.99 -14.50 -6.76
C GLY A 422 -13.93 -14.78 -5.25
N VAL A 423 -12.98 -14.15 -4.55
CA VAL A 423 -12.82 -14.30 -3.09
C VAL A 423 -14.11 -13.93 -2.33
N TYR A 424 -14.85 -12.92 -2.81
CA TYR A 424 -16.09 -12.46 -2.20
C TYR A 424 -17.34 -12.79 -3.03
N GLY A 425 -17.21 -12.78 -4.36
CA GLY A 425 -18.27 -13.16 -5.29
C GLY A 425 -17.82 -13.03 -6.74
N THR A 426 -18.62 -13.48 -7.69
CA THR A 426 -18.23 -13.54 -9.11
C THR A 426 -18.98 -12.55 -10.00
N GLU A 427 -19.95 -11.84 -9.43
CA GLU A 427 -20.89 -11.00 -10.17
C GLU A 427 -20.82 -9.56 -9.64
N PRO A 428 -20.02 -8.69 -10.27
CA PRO A 428 -19.95 -7.31 -9.84
C PRO A 428 -21.32 -6.63 -9.88
N ARG A 429 -21.54 -5.72 -8.93
CA ARG A 429 -22.76 -4.90 -8.85
C ARG A 429 -22.44 -3.45 -8.53
N PHE A 430 -23.11 -2.51 -9.17
CA PHE A 430 -23.08 -1.07 -8.89
C PHE A 430 -24.37 -0.66 -8.19
N MET A 431 -24.29 0.16 -7.15
CA MET A 431 -25.46 0.76 -6.51
C MET A 431 -25.20 2.25 -6.30
N ALA A 432 -26.15 3.07 -6.74
CA ALA A 432 -26.01 4.50 -6.57
C ALA A 432 -27.36 5.25 -6.55
N GLN A 433 -27.35 6.39 -5.87
CA GLN A 433 -28.49 7.29 -5.71
C GLN A 433 -28.03 8.74 -5.91
N LEU A 434 -28.58 9.39 -6.94
CA LEU A 434 -28.47 10.81 -7.19
C LEU A 434 -29.68 11.51 -6.55
N GLU A 435 -29.43 12.45 -5.64
CA GLU A 435 -30.45 13.30 -5.05
C GLU A 435 -30.30 14.74 -5.54
N ILE A 436 -31.38 15.30 -6.07
CA ILE A 436 -31.44 16.67 -6.61
C ILE A 436 -32.39 17.48 -5.73
N GLU A 437 -31.91 18.60 -5.23
CA GLU A 437 -32.71 19.62 -4.55
C GLU A 437 -32.95 20.78 -5.50
N TYR A 438 -34.20 21.19 -5.64
CA TYR A 438 -34.61 22.31 -6.49
C TYR A 438 -34.70 23.62 -5.69
N ALA A 439 -34.66 24.74 -6.41
CA ALA A 439 -34.75 26.08 -5.83
C ALA A 439 -36.10 26.34 -5.12
N ASP A 440 -37.17 25.62 -5.51
CA ASP A 440 -38.49 25.70 -4.88
C ASP A 440 -38.63 24.85 -3.60
N GLY A 441 -37.57 24.12 -3.23
CA GLY A 441 -37.52 23.26 -2.05
C GLY A 441 -37.99 21.82 -2.27
N THR A 442 -38.43 21.46 -3.47
CA THR A 442 -38.73 20.06 -3.82
C THR A 442 -37.46 19.25 -4.07
N THR A 443 -37.57 17.92 -4.00
CA THR A 443 -36.45 17.01 -4.25
C THR A 443 -36.84 15.91 -5.24
N GLU A 444 -35.85 15.42 -5.97
CA GLU A 444 -35.95 14.29 -6.90
C GLU A 444 -34.82 13.30 -6.65
N ARG A 445 -35.12 12.01 -6.83
CA ARG A 445 -34.13 10.94 -6.76
C ARG A 445 -34.07 10.21 -8.09
N VAL A 446 -32.86 10.03 -8.59
CA VAL A 446 -32.55 9.14 -9.70
C VAL A 446 -31.68 8.03 -9.13
N VAL A 447 -32.06 6.78 -9.35
CA VAL A 447 -31.45 5.62 -8.70
C VAL A 447 -31.03 4.56 -9.69
N THR A 448 -30.10 3.71 -9.30
CA THR A 448 -29.86 2.42 -9.96
C THR A 448 -31.06 1.49 -9.73
N ASP A 449 -31.64 0.99 -10.82
CA ASP A 449 -32.82 0.13 -10.84
C ASP A 449 -32.91 -0.61 -12.19
N GLY A 450 -33.97 -1.40 -12.41
CA GLY A 450 -34.17 -2.15 -13.66
C GLY A 450 -34.44 -1.32 -14.91
N SER A 451 -34.50 0.01 -14.84
CA SER A 451 -34.64 0.88 -16.02
C SER A 451 -33.30 1.19 -16.70
N TRP A 452 -32.18 0.84 -16.07
CA TRP A 452 -30.85 0.97 -16.64
C TRP A 452 -30.62 -0.06 -17.75
N LYS A 453 -29.68 0.27 -18.63
CA LYS A 453 -29.20 -0.63 -19.68
C LYS A 453 -27.69 -0.85 -19.57
N ALA A 454 -27.23 -1.95 -20.14
CA ALA A 454 -25.83 -2.35 -20.18
C ALA A 454 -25.35 -2.70 -21.58
N ALA A 455 -24.07 -2.43 -21.82
CA ALA A 455 -23.31 -2.90 -22.98
C ALA A 455 -21.85 -3.11 -22.59
N TYR A 456 -21.08 -3.80 -23.44
CA TYR A 456 -19.63 -3.86 -23.29
C TYR A 456 -18.95 -2.89 -24.24
N GLY A 457 -17.97 -2.14 -23.73
CA GLY A 457 -17.19 -1.17 -24.49
C GLY A 457 -15.73 -1.59 -24.69
N GLU A 458 -14.84 -0.61 -24.65
CA GLU A 458 -13.41 -0.78 -24.92
C GLU A 458 -12.66 -1.58 -23.85
N VAL A 459 -13.10 -1.58 -22.58
CA VAL A 459 -12.41 -2.32 -21.50
C VAL A 459 -12.80 -3.79 -21.58
N ARG A 460 -11.90 -4.59 -22.18
CA ARG A 460 -12.11 -6.01 -22.49
C ARG A 460 -11.68 -6.96 -21.38
N ALA A 461 -10.76 -6.52 -20.53
CA ALA A 461 -10.38 -7.19 -19.30
C ALA A 461 -9.84 -6.16 -18.32
N ALA A 462 -10.15 -6.30 -17.04
CA ALA A 462 -9.63 -5.43 -15.99
C ALA A 462 -9.43 -6.24 -14.70
N ASP A 463 -8.18 -6.32 -14.24
CA ASP A 463 -7.83 -7.00 -13.00
C ASP A 463 -6.63 -6.32 -12.34
N LEU A 464 -6.65 -6.23 -11.02
CA LEU A 464 -5.63 -5.52 -10.23
C LEU A 464 -4.24 -6.15 -10.37
N LEU A 465 -4.14 -7.47 -10.52
CA LEU A 465 -2.87 -8.20 -10.62
C LEU A 465 -2.48 -8.49 -12.08
N MET A 466 -3.46 -8.76 -12.93
CA MET A 466 -3.20 -9.18 -14.32
C MET A 466 -3.03 -8.01 -15.29
N GLY A 467 -3.54 -6.82 -14.95
CA GLY A 467 -3.55 -5.64 -15.82
C GLY A 467 -4.83 -5.49 -16.63
N GLU A 468 -4.84 -4.51 -17.53
CA GLU A 468 -6.03 -4.10 -18.27
C GLU A 468 -5.87 -4.28 -19.79
N THR A 469 -6.87 -4.87 -20.45
CA THR A 469 -6.93 -4.97 -21.91
C THR A 469 -8.00 -4.02 -22.43
N ARG A 470 -7.62 -3.08 -23.30
CA ARG A 470 -8.51 -2.17 -24.01
C ARG A 470 -8.49 -2.40 -25.51
N ASP A 471 -9.66 -2.50 -26.12
CA ASP A 471 -9.82 -2.40 -27.57
C ASP A 471 -10.49 -1.07 -27.91
N LEU A 472 -9.69 -0.07 -28.30
CA LEU A 472 -10.17 1.28 -28.56
C LEU A 472 -11.11 1.33 -29.78
N ARG A 473 -11.12 0.29 -30.63
CA ARG A 473 -12.11 0.17 -31.74
C ARG A 473 -13.53 -0.09 -31.21
N LYS A 474 -13.64 -0.59 -29.97
CA LYS A 474 -14.90 -0.90 -29.28
C LYS A 474 -15.32 0.22 -28.33
N ALA A 475 -14.67 1.38 -28.38
CA ALA A 475 -15.13 2.56 -27.67
C ALA A 475 -16.59 2.87 -28.03
N LEU A 476 -17.34 3.41 -27.08
CA LEU A 476 -18.75 3.80 -27.26
C LEU A 476 -18.85 5.34 -27.18
N PRO A 477 -18.53 6.10 -28.24
CA PRO A 477 -18.56 7.56 -28.18
C PRO A 477 -19.93 8.10 -27.74
N GLY A 478 -19.93 8.99 -26.74
CA GLY A 478 -21.15 9.62 -26.23
C GLY A 478 -22.08 8.71 -25.42
N TRP A 479 -21.61 7.54 -24.99
CA TRP A 479 -22.42 6.58 -24.21
C TRP A 479 -22.99 7.17 -22.91
N ASP A 480 -22.26 8.12 -22.33
CA ASP A 480 -22.51 8.86 -21.09
C ASP A 480 -23.13 10.25 -21.33
N ALA A 481 -23.53 10.55 -22.56
CA ALA A 481 -24.29 11.74 -22.95
C ALA A 481 -25.75 11.39 -23.28
N ALA A 482 -26.63 12.39 -23.17
CA ALA A 482 -28.04 12.24 -23.49
C ALA A 482 -28.28 12.20 -25.01
N GLY A 483 -29.35 11.52 -25.44
CA GLY A 483 -29.72 11.39 -26.85
C GLY A 483 -28.99 10.28 -27.60
N LEU A 484 -28.35 9.35 -26.89
CA LEU A 484 -27.76 8.16 -27.50
C LEU A 484 -28.86 7.20 -27.98
N ASP A 485 -28.73 6.66 -29.19
CA ASP A 485 -29.51 5.49 -29.59
C ASP A 485 -28.96 4.23 -28.92
N ASP A 486 -29.56 3.87 -27.78
CA ASP A 486 -29.18 2.70 -26.98
C ASP A 486 -30.10 1.49 -27.23
N ALA A 487 -30.73 1.40 -28.40
CA ALA A 487 -31.62 0.29 -28.75
C ALA A 487 -30.92 -1.09 -28.74
N ALA A 488 -29.60 -1.12 -29.02
CA ALA A 488 -28.80 -2.35 -28.97
C ALA A 488 -28.33 -2.74 -27.56
N TRP A 489 -28.46 -1.85 -26.58
CA TRP A 489 -28.07 -2.12 -25.19
C TRP A 489 -29.07 -3.06 -24.53
N LYS A 490 -28.58 -3.93 -23.65
CA LYS A 490 -29.39 -4.94 -22.96
C LYS A 490 -29.90 -4.40 -21.63
N PRO A 491 -31.01 -4.94 -21.07
CA PRO A 491 -31.37 -4.66 -19.68
C PRO A 491 -30.24 -5.04 -18.71
N VAL A 492 -30.09 -4.30 -17.62
CA VAL A 492 -29.20 -4.67 -16.51
C VAL A 492 -29.74 -5.89 -15.75
N ALA A 493 -28.84 -6.63 -15.10
CA ALA A 493 -29.21 -7.53 -14.01
C ALA A 493 -29.51 -6.69 -12.76
N VAL A 494 -30.53 -7.07 -11.98
CA VAL A 494 -30.90 -6.38 -10.73
C VAL A 494 -30.82 -7.35 -9.57
N THR A 495 -30.08 -6.99 -8.53
CA THR A 495 -30.04 -7.67 -7.25
C THR A 495 -30.72 -6.77 -6.20
N PRO A 496 -31.84 -7.18 -5.61
CA PRO A 496 -32.51 -6.40 -4.58
C PRO A 496 -31.56 -6.06 -3.42
N ARG A 497 -31.62 -4.83 -2.90
CA ARG A 497 -30.78 -4.34 -1.78
C ARG A 497 -30.82 -5.29 -0.58
N ALA A 498 -31.98 -5.86 -0.29
CA ALA A 498 -32.19 -6.79 0.82
C ALA A 498 -31.45 -8.13 0.67
N GLU A 499 -30.97 -8.49 -0.52
CA GLU A 499 -30.21 -9.73 -0.75
C GLU A 499 -28.72 -9.57 -0.44
N VAL A 500 -28.19 -8.34 -0.48
CA VAL A 500 -26.80 -8.06 -0.10
C VAL A 500 -26.71 -7.83 1.41
N LYS A 501 -26.02 -8.74 2.10
CA LYS A 501 -25.89 -8.72 3.57
C LYS A 501 -24.93 -7.66 4.10
N ALA A 502 -23.98 -7.24 3.28
CA ALA A 502 -22.94 -6.31 3.68
C ALA A 502 -23.52 -4.94 4.03
N ALA A 503 -23.07 -4.35 5.14
CA ALA A 503 -23.50 -3.02 5.55
C ALA A 503 -22.91 -1.97 4.60
N VAL A 504 -23.77 -1.16 3.97
CA VAL A 504 -23.34 -0.01 3.17
C VAL A 504 -23.08 1.19 4.09
N GLN A 505 -21.86 1.71 4.11
CA GLN A 505 -21.45 2.77 5.03
C GLN A 505 -20.67 3.88 4.32
N ALA A 506 -20.67 5.08 4.89
CA ALA A 506 -19.84 6.18 4.41
C ALA A 506 -18.34 5.82 4.42
N TYR A 507 -17.62 6.14 3.35
CA TYR A 507 -16.17 5.95 3.27
C TYR A 507 -15.44 6.86 4.29
N PRO A 508 -14.73 6.30 5.29
CA PRO A 508 -14.21 7.08 6.42
C PRO A 508 -12.82 7.68 6.19
N ALA A 509 -12.11 7.27 5.13
CA ALA A 509 -10.77 7.74 4.80
C ALA A 509 -10.76 8.82 3.71
N ASN A 510 -9.58 9.32 3.36
CA ASN A 510 -9.36 9.97 2.08
C ASN A 510 -9.19 8.86 1.00
N PRO A 511 -9.88 8.96 -0.14
CA PRO A 511 -9.90 7.91 -1.15
C PRO A 511 -8.57 7.83 -1.93
N VAL A 512 -8.39 6.75 -2.70
CA VAL A 512 -7.31 6.62 -3.68
C VAL A 512 -7.49 7.67 -4.79
N ARG A 513 -6.40 8.36 -5.15
CA ARG A 513 -6.34 9.36 -6.23
C ARG A 513 -5.08 9.22 -7.05
N ALA A 514 -5.05 9.86 -8.21
CA ALA A 514 -3.82 10.19 -8.93
C ALA A 514 -3.15 11.40 -8.27
N ILE A 515 -2.12 11.16 -7.46
CA ILE A 515 -1.54 12.14 -6.53
C ILE A 515 -0.46 12.98 -7.23
N GLU A 516 0.45 12.33 -7.94
CA GLU A 516 1.54 12.98 -8.64
C GLU A 516 1.95 12.21 -9.90
N THR A 517 2.78 12.82 -10.75
CA THR A 517 3.24 12.22 -12.01
C THR A 517 4.77 12.21 -12.10
N ILE A 518 5.34 11.12 -12.61
CA ILE A 518 6.78 10.96 -12.86
C ILE A 518 6.99 10.76 -14.37
N THR A 519 7.80 11.60 -14.99
CA THR A 519 8.19 11.44 -16.39
C THR A 519 9.34 10.43 -16.52
N ALA A 520 9.31 9.55 -17.53
CA ALA A 520 10.41 8.64 -17.79
C ALA A 520 11.71 9.41 -18.06
N LYS A 521 12.83 8.93 -17.50
CA LYS A 521 14.14 9.57 -17.60
C LYS A 521 14.89 9.18 -18.87
N SER A 522 14.73 7.94 -19.31
CA SER A 522 15.45 7.40 -20.46
C SER A 522 14.68 6.23 -21.07
N MET A 523 15.04 5.89 -22.30
CA MET A 523 14.56 4.73 -23.04
C MET A 523 15.75 3.96 -23.63
N THR A 524 15.70 2.64 -23.56
CA THR A 524 16.64 1.72 -24.23
C THR A 524 15.87 0.75 -25.13
N GLU A 525 16.57 0.16 -26.11
CA GLU A 525 16.03 -0.90 -26.98
C GLU A 525 16.89 -2.17 -26.80
N PRO A 526 16.69 -2.95 -25.72
CA PRO A 526 17.49 -4.16 -25.47
C PRO A 526 17.32 -5.24 -26.56
N GLN A 527 16.17 -5.27 -27.22
CA GLN A 527 15.89 -6.11 -28.38
C GLN A 527 15.13 -5.32 -29.44
N PRO A 528 15.28 -5.64 -30.75
CA PRO A 528 14.56 -4.92 -31.80
C PRO A 528 13.05 -4.89 -31.56
N GLY A 529 12.47 -3.68 -31.46
CA GLY A 529 11.05 -3.47 -31.20
C GLY A 529 10.60 -3.65 -29.75
N VAL A 530 11.54 -3.80 -28.81
CA VAL A 530 11.29 -3.84 -27.36
C VAL A 530 11.90 -2.62 -26.71
N TYR A 531 11.06 -1.69 -26.23
CA TYR A 531 11.51 -0.41 -25.67
C TYR A 531 11.32 -0.38 -24.17
N VAL A 532 12.40 -0.23 -23.40
CA VAL A 532 12.37 -0.21 -21.93
C VAL A 532 12.62 1.21 -21.43
N TYR A 533 11.69 1.73 -20.62
CA TYR A 533 11.72 3.05 -20.01
C TYR A 533 12.08 2.94 -18.54
N GLU A 534 12.98 3.81 -18.08
CA GLU A 534 13.35 3.97 -16.67
C GLU A 534 12.61 5.19 -16.11
N MET A 535 11.72 4.98 -15.14
CA MET A 535 10.97 6.06 -14.48
C MET A 535 11.85 6.84 -13.50
N GLY A 536 12.93 6.23 -13.02
CA GLY A 536 13.87 6.79 -12.06
C GLY A 536 13.42 6.72 -10.61
N GLN A 537 12.29 6.05 -10.36
CA GLN A 537 11.66 5.81 -9.08
C GLN A 537 10.77 4.58 -9.21
N ASN A 538 10.88 3.63 -8.27
CA ASN A 538 9.92 2.55 -8.12
C ASN A 538 8.63 3.13 -7.53
N LEU A 539 7.59 3.23 -8.35
CA LEU A 539 6.32 3.88 -8.05
C LEU A 539 5.17 2.88 -8.13
N VAL A 540 3.99 3.28 -7.65
CA VAL A 540 2.77 2.46 -7.72
C VAL A 540 1.68 3.23 -8.42
N GLY A 541 1.04 2.59 -9.40
CA GLY A 541 0.02 3.18 -10.26
C GLY A 541 0.13 2.62 -11.67
N TRP A 542 0.13 3.48 -12.69
CA TRP A 542 0.20 3.05 -14.10
C TRP A 542 0.87 4.11 -14.98
N PRO A 543 1.39 3.75 -16.17
CA PRO A 543 1.87 4.73 -17.14
C PRO A 543 0.71 5.28 -17.99
N ARG A 544 0.74 6.59 -18.24
CA ARG A 544 0.04 7.27 -19.33
C ARG A 544 1.02 7.44 -20.48
N ILE A 545 0.70 6.87 -21.63
CA ILE A 545 1.59 6.82 -22.79
C ILE A 545 0.94 7.56 -23.96
N THR A 546 1.64 8.53 -24.55
CA THR A 546 1.20 9.17 -25.79
C THR A 546 2.09 8.77 -26.96
N LEU A 547 1.51 8.24 -28.03
CA LEU A 547 2.25 7.77 -29.21
C LEU A 547 1.46 8.01 -30.50
N THR A 548 2.11 7.77 -31.64
CA THR A 548 1.41 7.71 -32.93
C THR A 548 1.05 6.26 -33.23
N GLY A 549 -0.23 5.94 -33.08
CA GLY A 549 -0.76 4.61 -33.29
C GLY A 549 -1.13 4.37 -34.75
N LYS A 550 -1.28 3.09 -35.10
CA LYS A 550 -1.82 2.64 -36.38
C LYS A 550 -3.01 1.73 -36.09
N ALA A 551 -4.09 1.91 -36.85
CA ALA A 551 -5.33 1.20 -36.64
C ALA A 551 -5.12 -0.33 -36.64
N GLY A 552 -5.59 -1.00 -35.60
CA GLY A 552 -5.49 -2.45 -35.43
C GLY A 552 -4.19 -2.96 -34.79
N ASP A 553 -3.17 -2.11 -34.60
CA ASP A 553 -1.97 -2.49 -33.85
C ASP A 553 -2.33 -2.71 -32.38
N THR A 554 -1.70 -3.71 -31.76
CA THR A 554 -1.81 -3.96 -30.32
C THR A 554 -0.53 -3.55 -29.62
N VAL A 555 -0.61 -2.50 -28.82
CA VAL A 555 0.47 -2.04 -27.94
C VAL A 555 0.41 -2.82 -26.64
N THR A 556 1.52 -3.46 -26.26
CA THR A 556 1.64 -4.19 -24.98
C THR A 556 2.58 -3.43 -24.06
N VAL A 557 2.14 -3.21 -22.82
CA VAL A 557 2.84 -2.45 -21.79
C VAL A 557 3.07 -3.36 -20.58
N ARG A 558 4.32 -3.68 -20.28
CA ARG A 558 4.74 -4.53 -19.16
C ARG A 558 5.48 -3.73 -18.10
N HIS A 559 5.41 -4.20 -16.86
CA HIS A 559 5.91 -3.49 -15.69
C HIS A 559 6.88 -4.34 -14.90
N ALA A 560 7.96 -3.74 -14.38
CA ALA A 560 8.86 -4.42 -13.44
C ALA A 560 9.55 -3.43 -12.50
N GLU A 561 9.96 -3.93 -11.33
CA GLU A 561 10.73 -3.15 -10.37
C GLU A 561 12.23 -3.10 -10.72
N ARG A 562 12.73 -4.10 -11.44
CA ARG A 562 14.16 -4.26 -11.78
C ARG A 562 14.36 -4.75 -13.21
N LEU A 563 15.60 -4.61 -13.68
CA LEU A 563 16.06 -5.14 -14.96
C LEU A 563 16.99 -6.34 -14.75
N GLN A 564 17.03 -7.22 -15.75
CA GLN A 564 18.07 -8.23 -15.93
C GLN A 564 19.35 -7.59 -16.49
N ASP A 565 20.46 -8.34 -16.50
CA ASP A 565 21.76 -7.85 -16.98
C ASP A 565 21.76 -7.51 -18.48
N ASP A 566 20.87 -8.10 -19.26
CA ASP A 566 20.68 -7.82 -20.69
C ASP A 566 19.79 -6.59 -20.96
N GLY A 567 19.29 -5.93 -19.91
CA GLY A 567 18.43 -4.76 -19.99
C GLY A 567 16.94 -5.08 -20.17
N MET A 568 16.55 -6.36 -20.24
CA MET A 568 15.14 -6.77 -20.24
C MET A 568 14.53 -6.66 -18.85
N LEU A 569 13.20 -6.60 -18.76
CA LEU A 569 12.50 -6.58 -17.47
C LEU A 569 12.75 -7.85 -16.64
N TYR A 570 12.92 -7.70 -15.33
CA TYR A 570 12.92 -8.81 -14.37
C TYR A 570 11.52 -8.98 -13.77
N THR A 571 10.71 -9.88 -14.35
CA THR A 571 9.31 -10.09 -13.93
C THR A 571 9.05 -11.40 -13.17
N VAL A 572 10.06 -12.26 -13.00
CA VAL A 572 9.85 -13.56 -12.32
C VAL A 572 9.44 -13.40 -10.85
N ALA A 573 9.86 -12.31 -10.19
CA ALA A 573 9.46 -11.99 -8.81
C ALA A 573 8.01 -11.46 -8.69
N LEU A 574 7.32 -11.19 -9.81
CA LEU A 574 5.89 -10.90 -9.82
C LEU A 574 5.03 -12.16 -9.64
N ARG A 575 5.65 -13.34 -9.76
CA ARG A 575 5.01 -14.66 -9.65
C ARG A 575 3.88 -14.82 -10.66
N SER A 576 2.63 -15.02 -10.22
CA SER A 576 1.49 -15.16 -11.13
C SER A 576 0.90 -13.83 -11.59
N ALA A 577 1.27 -12.69 -10.98
CA ALA A 577 0.80 -11.39 -11.44
C ALA A 577 1.41 -11.06 -12.81
N ARG A 578 0.54 -10.96 -13.82
CA ARG A 578 0.95 -10.64 -15.19
C ARG A 578 1.42 -9.19 -15.31
N ALA A 579 0.82 -8.26 -14.56
CA ALA A 579 1.14 -6.82 -14.56
C ALA A 579 1.33 -6.23 -15.97
N THR A 580 0.39 -6.54 -16.88
CA THR A 580 0.51 -6.21 -18.30
C THR A 580 -0.77 -5.58 -18.81
N ASP A 581 -0.64 -4.41 -19.40
CA ASP A 581 -1.72 -3.71 -20.05
C ASP A 581 -1.61 -3.85 -21.58
N GLN A 582 -2.74 -3.96 -22.26
CA GLN A 582 -2.80 -4.13 -23.72
C GLN A 582 -3.80 -3.17 -24.33
N TYR A 583 -3.43 -2.55 -25.44
CA TYR A 583 -4.27 -1.57 -26.13
C TYR A 583 -4.32 -1.87 -27.62
N THR A 584 -5.50 -2.16 -28.17
CA THR A 584 -5.70 -2.21 -29.62
C THR A 584 -6.12 -0.84 -30.13
N VAL A 585 -5.32 -0.26 -31.03
CA VAL A 585 -5.49 1.11 -31.51
C VAL A 585 -6.66 1.20 -32.50
N ALA A 586 -7.49 2.24 -32.35
CA ALA A 586 -8.70 2.43 -33.15
C ALA A 586 -8.44 2.99 -34.56
N ALA A 587 -7.53 3.95 -34.67
CA ALA A 587 -7.29 4.73 -35.87
C ALA A 587 -5.82 5.14 -35.97
N ASP A 588 -5.38 5.47 -37.18
CA ASP A 588 -4.05 6.03 -37.40
C ASP A 588 -3.95 7.44 -36.78
N GLY A 589 -2.82 7.75 -36.14
CA GLY A 589 -2.53 9.07 -35.60
C GLY A 589 -2.25 9.09 -34.10
N PRO A 590 -2.22 10.28 -33.46
CA PRO A 590 -1.95 10.40 -32.04
C PRO A 590 -2.99 9.67 -31.18
N VAL A 591 -2.52 8.90 -30.20
CA VAL A 591 -3.36 8.21 -29.22
C VAL A 591 -2.71 8.28 -27.84
N THR A 592 -3.53 8.40 -26.80
CA THR A 592 -3.11 8.29 -25.40
C THR A 592 -3.66 6.99 -24.83
N LEU A 593 -2.78 6.20 -24.23
CA LEU A 593 -3.06 4.91 -23.62
C LEU A 593 -2.91 5.03 -22.11
N GLU A 594 -3.97 4.70 -21.38
CA GLU A 594 -4.00 4.73 -19.91
C GLU A 594 -5.09 3.74 -19.42
N PRO A 595 -4.82 2.94 -18.37
CA PRO A 595 -5.82 2.06 -17.80
C PRO A 595 -6.71 2.81 -16.78
N ALA A 596 -7.72 2.14 -16.20
CA ALA A 596 -8.56 2.72 -15.15
C ALA A 596 -8.87 1.81 -13.96
N PHE A 597 -8.70 0.49 -14.12
CA PHE A 597 -9.19 -0.53 -13.18
C PHE A 597 -8.10 -1.56 -12.80
N THR A 598 -6.84 -1.13 -12.83
CA THR A 598 -5.67 -1.92 -12.39
C THR A 598 -4.66 -1.04 -11.68
N PHE A 599 -3.56 -1.59 -11.16
CA PHE A 599 -2.37 -0.82 -10.79
C PHE A 599 -1.17 -1.76 -10.72
N HIS A 600 0.04 -1.21 -10.82
CA HIS A 600 1.30 -1.95 -10.84
C HIS A 600 2.32 -1.25 -9.93
N GLY A 601 3.20 -2.02 -9.28
CA GLY A 601 4.43 -1.51 -8.69
C GLY A 601 5.59 -1.67 -9.67
N PHE A 602 6.22 -0.55 -10.07
CA PHE A 602 7.25 -0.58 -11.11
C PHE A 602 8.20 0.61 -11.07
N GLN A 603 9.44 0.35 -11.49
CA GLN A 603 10.41 1.38 -11.85
C GLN A 603 10.66 1.41 -13.37
N TYR A 604 10.37 0.30 -14.04
CA TYR A 604 10.61 0.09 -15.46
C TYR A 604 9.34 -0.27 -16.19
N VAL A 605 9.18 0.29 -17.39
CA VAL A 605 8.07 0.01 -18.30
C VAL A 605 8.63 -0.51 -19.62
N GLU A 606 8.15 -1.66 -20.09
CA GLU A 606 8.44 -2.18 -21.43
C GLU A 606 7.26 -1.89 -22.35
N ILE A 607 7.51 -1.31 -23.52
CA ILE A 607 6.52 -1.03 -24.56
C ILE A 607 6.90 -1.80 -25.82
N THR A 608 5.98 -2.61 -26.33
CA THR A 608 6.11 -3.38 -27.57
C THR A 608 4.88 -3.21 -28.46
N GLY A 609 4.97 -3.62 -29.72
CA GLY A 609 3.86 -3.53 -30.68
C GLY A 609 3.67 -2.12 -31.27
N VAL A 610 4.73 -1.31 -31.28
CA VAL A 610 4.74 0.06 -31.83
C VAL A 610 5.71 0.16 -32.99
N ALA A 611 5.39 0.96 -34.01
CA ALA A 611 6.27 1.17 -35.16
C ALA A 611 7.53 2.00 -34.82
N ALA A 612 7.43 2.88 -33.82
CA ALA A 612 8.52 3.68 -33.29
C ALA A 612 8.29 3.91 -31.78
N PRO A 613 9.37 4.03 -30.97
CA PRO A 613 9.22 4.29 -29.55
C PRO A 613 8.66 5.70 -29.30
N PRO A 614 7.74 5.87 -28.33
CA PRO A 614 7.45 7.20 -27.79
C PRO A 614 8.71 7.84 -27.19
N ALA A 615 8.80 9.17 -27.21
CA ALA A 615 9.87 9.85 -26.48
C ALA A 615 9.67 9.66 -24.96
N PRO A 616 10.73 9.67 -24.13
CA PRO A 616 10.59 9.54 -22.67
C PRO A 616 9.60 10.53 -22.05
N GLU A 617 9.50 11.75 -22.56
CA GLU A 617 8.56 12.77 -22.09
C GLU A 617 7.08 12.42 -22.33
N GLN A 618 6.82 11.45 -23.20
CA GLN A 618 5.49 10.96 -23.54
C GLN A 618 5.09 9.71 -22.73
N VAL A 619 5.98 9.20 -21.87
CA VAL A 619 5.73 8.10 -20.94
C VAL A 619 5.73 8.66 -19.52
N ILE A 620 4.53 8.78 -18.93
CA ILE A 620 4.31 9.44 -17.66
C ILE A 620 3.73 8.44 -16.67
N GLY A 621 4.47 8.07 -15.63
CA GLY A 621 3.94 7.29 -14.51
C GLY A 621 3.00 8.14 -13.66
N VAL A 622 1.76 7.68 -13.51
CA VAL A 622 0.73 8.27 -12.65
C VAL A 622 0.80 7.54 -11.31
N VAL A 623 1.11 8.26 -10.24
CA VAL A 623 1.28 7.68 -8.90
C VAL A 623 -0.06 7.64 -8.18
N LEU A 624 -0.46 6.46 -7.74
CA LEU A 624 -1.71 6.19 -7.03
C LEU A 624 -1.45 5.75 -5.60
N HIS A 625 -2.21 6.33 -4.68
CA HIS A 625 -2.37 5.85 -3.29
C HIS A 625 -3.57 6.55 -2.66
N ASN A 626 -4.03 6.11 -1.49
CA ASN A 626 -4.95 6.92 -0.69
C ASN A 626 -4.33 8.28 -0.44
N ASP A 627 -5.10 9.35 -0.55
CA ASP A 627 -4.59 10.71 -0.32
C ASP A 627 -4.22 10.91 1.16
N ILE A 628 -2.98 10.53 1.48
CA ILE A 628 -2.31 10.64 2.78
C ILE A 628 -1.33 11.84 2.70
N PRO A 629 -1.71 13.02 3.21
CA PRO A 629 -0.87 14.20 3.11
C PRO A 629 0.50 13.98 3.73
N ARG A 630 1.57 14.37 3.04
CA ARG A 630 2.93 14.27 3.58
C ARG A 630 3.05 15.11 4.86
N ALA A 631 3.56 14.50 5.93
CA ALA A 631 3.67 15.10 7.25
C ALA A 631 5.12 15.26 7.73
N ALA A 632 6.13 14.77 6.99
CA ALA A 632 7.52 15.05 7.33
C ALA A 632 8.45 15.28 6.14
N VAL A 633 9.46 16.13 6.37
CA VAL A 633 10.65 16.31 5.53
C VAL A 633 11.88 16.14 6.40
N PHE A 634 12.73 15.17 6.05
CA PHE A 634 13.98 14.87 6.73
C PHE A 634 15.17 15.08 5.78
N GLU A 635 16.20 15.76 6.28
CA GLU A 635 17.46 16.00 5.58
C GLU A 635 18.63 15.81 6.55
N ALA A 636 19.77 15.32 6.05
CA ALA A 636 20.98 15.13 6.84
C ALA A 636 22.24 15.48 6.03
N SER A 637 23.36 15.67 6.73
CA SER A 637 24.66 15.95 6.10
C SER A 637 25.17 14.80 5.21
N ASP A 638 24.78 13.55 5.50
CA ASP A 638 25.04 12.42 4.60
C ASP A 638 23.88 12.28 3.58
N PRO A 639 24.15 12.40 2.27
CA PRO A 639 23.11 12.35 1.25
C PRO A 639 22.47 10.96 1.11
N LEU A 640 23.16 9.87 1.49
CA LEU A 640 22.60 8.52 1.48
C LEU A 640 21.53 8.37 2.56
N LEU A 641 21.72 8.99 3.73
CA LEU A 641 20.72 8.99 4.79
C LEU A 641 19.46 9.80 4.39
N THR A 642 19.66 10.93 3.70
CA THR A 642 18.54 11.68 3.09
C THR A 642 17.82 10.85 2.02
N LYS A 643 18.57 10.10 1.19
CA LYS A 643 17.99 9.19 0.20
C LYS A 643 17.25 8.02 0.86
N LEU A 644 17.74 7.48 1.98
CA LEU A 644 17.03 6.46 2.77
C LEU A 644 15.67 6.99 3.25
N ALA A 645 15.61 8.21 3.81
CA ALA A 645 14.34 8.83 4.19
C ALA A 645 13.38 8.99 2.99
N SER A 646 13.91 9.33 1.81
CA SER A 646 13.11 9.36 0.58
C SER A 646 12.58 7.97 0.19
N ASN A 647 13.39 6.93 0.28
CA ASN A 647 12.99 5.56 -0.05
C ASN A 647 11.91 5.03 0.89
N ILE A 648 11.98 5.39 2.18
CA ILE A 648 10.95 5.10 3.19
C ILE A 648 9.60 5.71 2.79
N VAL A 649 9.59 7.00 2.41
CA VAL A 649 8.36 7.69 1.99
C VAL A 649 7.77 7.06 0.73
N TRP A 650 8.59 6.71 -0.26
CA TRP A 650 8.12 6.04 -1.47
C TRP A 650 7.60 4.63 -1.18
N GLY A 651 8.23 3.90 -0.27
CA GLY A 651 7.77 2.58 0.18
C GLY A 651 6.41 2.64 0.87
N GLN A 652 6.18 3.65 1.70
CA GLN A 652 4.87 3.89 2.31
C GLN A 652 3.83 4.25 1.27
N LYS A 653 4.10 5.25 0.41
CA LYS A 653 3.17 5.71 -0.64
C LYS A 653 2.70 4.52 -1.48
N GLY A 654 3.64 3.70 -1.94
CA GLY A 654 3.32 2.57 -2.80
C GLY A 654 2.40 1.52 -2.16
N ASN A 655 2.39 1.44 -0.85
CA ASN A 655 1.68 0.38 -0.13
C ASN A 655 0.53 0.89 0.75
N TYR A 656 0.11 2.15 0.59
CA TYR A 656 -1.06 2.72 1.28
C TYR A 656 -2.19 2.89 0.26
N LEU A 657 -2.67 1.76 -0.26
CA LEU A 657 -3.73 1.68 -1.25
C LEU A 657 -4.80 0.73 -0.74
N GLU A 658 -5.87 1.32 -0.18
CA GLU A 658 -6.99 0.73 0.56
C GLU A 658 -6.64 -0.03 1.85
N ALA A 659 -5.52 -0.74 1.88
CA ALA A 659 -4.92 -1.37 3.04
C ALA A 659 -3.42 -1.06 3.07
N PRO A 660 -2.75 -1.14 4.24
CA PRO A 660 -1.30 -1.08 4.33
C PRO A 660 -0.74 -2.41 3.80
N THR A 661 -0.48 -2.48 2.49
CA THR A 661 -0.07 -3.71 1.81
C THR A 661 1.39 -4.08 2.08
N ASP A 662 1.72 -5.36 2.05
CA ASP A 662 3.12 -5.81 2.13
C ASP A 662 3.96 -5.30 0.96
N CYS A 663 3.45 -5.50 -0.25
CA CYS A 663 4.08 -5.09 -1.50
C CYS A 663 3.02 -4.75 -2.56
N PRO A 664 3.33 -3.92 -3.58
CA PRO A 664 2.31 -3.43 -4.52
C PRO A 664 2.35 -4.03 -5.94
N GLN A 665 3.26 -4.97 -6.20
CA GLN A 665 3.62 -5.44 -7.55
C GLN A 665 3.20 -6.89 -7.84
N ARG A 666 3.50 -7.83 -6.94
CA ARG A 666 3.26 -9.27 -7.17
C ARG A 666 1.82 -9.67 -6.85
N ASP A 667 1.50 -10.94 -7.03
CA ASP A 667 0.24 -11.59 -6.65
C ASP A 667 0.08 -11.75 -5.13
N GLU A 668 0.16 -10.64 -4.40
CA GLU A 668 -0.04 -10.57 -2.96
C GLU A 668 -0.84 -9.32 -2.61
N ARG A 669 -0.17 -8.19 -2.36
CA ARG A 669 -0.81 -6.88 -2.11
C ARG A 669 -1.85 -6.96 -0.99
N LEU A 670 -1.51 -7.68 0.07
CA LEU A 670 -2.41 -7.94 1.19
C LEU A 670 -2.05 -7.07 2.37
N GLY A 671 -3.05 -6.69 3.16
CA GLY A 671 -2.85 -5.90 4.38
C GLY A 671 -2.21 -6.70 5.51
N TRP A 672 -0.95 -7.14 5.32
CA TRP A 672 -0.22 -7.93 6.29
C TRP A 672 -0.02 -7.16 7.60
N THR A 673 -0.53 -7.76 8.67
CA THR A 673 -0.72 -7.07 9.94
C THR A 673 0.60 -6.81 10.67
N GLY A 674 1.55 -7.75 10.57
CA GLY A 674 2.90 -7.59 11.10
C GLY A 674 3.64 -6.43 10.43
N ASP A 675 3.68 -6.41 9.11
CA ASP A 675 4.29 -5.34 8.32
C ASP A 675 3.75 -3.97 8.74
N ALA A 676 2.42 -3.85 8.80
CA ALA A 676 1.76 -2.61 9.20
C ALA A 676 2.20 -2.14 10.60
N GLN A 677 2.18 -3.01 11.62
CA GLN A 677 2.57 -2.61 12.98
C GLN A 677 4.07 -2.34 13.14
N PHE A 678 4.94 -3.02 12.39
CA PHE A 678 6.37 -2.73 12.40
C PHE A 678 6.66 -1.34 11.86
N PHE A 679 5.98 -0.94 10.79
CA PHE A 679 6.21 0.33 10.11
C PHE A 679 5.42 1.51 10.68
N MET A 680 4.31 1.26 11.39
CA MET A 680 3.40 2.29 11.87
C MET A 680 4.06 3.45 12.65
N PRO A 681 5.04 3.21 13.57
CA PRO A 681 5.74 4.31 14.24
C PRO A 681 6.43 5.28 13.27
N THR A 682 6.98 4.77 12.16
CA THR A 682 7.56 5.59 11.08
C THR A 682 6.47 6.27 10.27
N ALA A 683 5.43 5.52 9.89
CA ALA A 683 4.31 6.00 9.08
C ALA A 683 3.60 7.23 9.68
N LEU A 684 3.51 7.29 11.01
CA LEU A 684 2.89 8.37 11.77
C LEU A 684 3.71 9.67 11.76
N TYR A 685 5.01 9.61 11.44
CA TYR A 685 5.81 10.81 11.17
C TYR A 685 5.69 11.28 9.73
N THR A 686 5.76 10.33 8.79
CA THR A 686 5.93 10.61 7.36
C THR A 686 4.68 11.16 6.68
N ALA A 687 3.48 10.76 7.13
CA ALA A 687 2.21 11.20 6.54
C ALA A 687 1.08 11.34 7.58
N ASP A 688 0.07 12.16 7.27
CA ASP A 688 -1.17 12.23 8.02
C ASP A 688 -2.07 11.04 7.63
N ILE A 689 -2.01 10.00 8.44
CA ILE A 689 -2.65 8.69 8.21
C ILE A 689 -3.85 8.45 9.14
N GLY A 690 -4.35 9.49 9.83
CA GLY A 690 -5.44 9.37 10.80
C GLY A 690 -6.74 8.86 10.19
N ALA A 691 -7.13 9.40 9.02
CA ALA A 691 -8.31 8.97 8.29
C ALA A 691 -8.13 7.55 7.70
N PHE A 692 -6.94 7.24 7.17
CA PHE A 692 -6.61 5.92 6.62
C PHE A 692 -6.74 4.81 7.67
N HIS A 693 -6.16 5.00 8.86
CA HIS A 693 -6.24 4.02 9.94
C HIS A 693 -7.61 4.00 10.61
N THR A 694 -8.40 5.08 10.56
CA THR A 694 -9.81 5.03 10.98
C THR A 694 -10.60 4.01 10.15
N LYS A 695 -10.28 3.87 8.86
CA LYS A 695 -10.84 2.84 7.97
C LYS A 695 -10.25 1.46 8.30
N TRP A 696 -8.93 1.32 8.20
CA TRP A 696 -8.29 0.00 8.25
C TRP A 696 -8.38 -0.68 9.63
N LEU A 697 -8.42 0.07 10.73
CA LEU A 697 -8.60 -0.53 12.06
C LEU A 697 -9.96 -1.19 12.25
N VAL A 698 -10.99 -0.77 11.51
CA VAL A 698 -12.27 -1.48 11.47
C VAL A 698 -12.09 -2.84 10.79
N ASP A 699 -11.42 -2.87 9.64
CA ASP A 699 -11.10 -4.12 8.94
C ASP A 699 -10.29 -5.05 9.87
N LEU A 700 -9.23 -4.53 10.49
CA LEU A 700 -8.30 -5.30 11.32
C LEU A 700 -8.96 -5.87 12.58
N VAL A 701 -9.65 -5.01 13.34
CA VAL A 701 -10.05 -5.34 14.71
C VAL A 701 -11.46 -5.88 14.80
N GLN A 702 -12.37 -5.47 13.90
CA GLN A 702 -13.75 -5.94 13.91
C GLN A 702 -13.97 -7.04 12.87
N ASP A 703 -13.58 -6.79 11.62
CA ASP A 703 -13.94 -7.68 10.51
C ASP A 703 -12.97 -8.86 10.38
N SER A 704 -11.70 -8.70 10.74
CA SER A 704 -10.70 -9.77 10.67
C SER A 704 -10.50 -10.54 11.99
N GLN A 705 -11.34 -10.32 13.02
CA GLN A 705 -11.31 -11.13 14.25
C GLN A 705 -12.13 -12.41 14.08
N HIS A 706 -11.54 -13.54 14.43
CA HIS A 706 -12.18 -14.86 14.40
C HIS A 706 -12.99 -15.11 15.68
N GLU A 707 -13.90 -16.09 15.64
CA GLU A 707 -14.79 -16.41 16.77
C GLU A 707 -14.05 -16.81 18.05
N ASP A 708 -12.85 -17.37 17.93
CA ASP A 708 -12.01 -17.78 19.06
C ASP A 708 -11.22 -16.62 19.71
N GLY A 709 -11.35 -15.41 19.16
CA GLY A 709 -10.68 -14.19 19.61
C GLY A 709 -9.38 -13.86 18.87
N SER A 710 -8.85 -14.78 18.05
CA SER A 710 -7.63 -14.54 17.28
C SER A 710 -7.86 -13.52 16.16
N PHE A 711 -6.80 -12.76 15.82
CA PHE A 711 -6.81 -11.82 14.70
C PHE A 711 -6.07 -12.39 13.49
N ALA A 712 -6.60 -12.15 12.30
CA ALA A 712 -6.05 -12.65 11.04
C ALA A 712 -4.62 -12.13 10.75
N HIS A 713 -3.87 -12.89 9.96
CA HIS A 713 -2.53 -12.52 9.48
C HIS A 713 -2.55 -11.36 8.48
N VAL A 714 -3.66 -11.20 7.76
CA VAL A 714 -3.91 -10.13 6.79
C VAL A 714 -5.28 -9.51 7.04
N SER A 715 -5.41 -8.22 6.79
CA SER A 715 -6.70 -7.52 6.88
C SER A 715 -6.91 -6.56 5.70
N PRO A 716 -7.97 -6.72 4.88
CA PRO A 716 -9.09 -7.67 5.04
C PRO A 716 -8.69 -9.16 5.04
N ASP A 717 -9.45 -9.98 5.78
CA ASP A 717 -9.15 -11.43 5.88
C ASP A 717 -9.60 -12.17 4.62
N VAL A 718 -8.65 -12.84 3.96
CA VAL A 718 -8.87 -13.66 2.76
C VAL A 718 -8.56 -15.15 2.99
N GLY A 719 -8.55 -15.57 4.26
CA GLY A 719 -8.42 -16.97 4.68
C GLY A 719 -6.99 -17.49 4.71
N ILE A 720 -6.02 -16.67 5.16
CA ILE A 720 -4.60 -17.06 5.25
C ILE A 720 -4.25 -17.68 6.62
N GLY A 721 -4.98 -17.34 7.67
CA GLY A 721 -4.72 -17.80 9.04
C GLY A 721 -4.80 -16.66 10.05
N ALA A 722 -4.69 -17.00 11.33
CA ALA A 722 -4.83 -16.06 12.45
C ALA A 722 -3.96 -16.46 13.66
N GLY A 723 -3.73 -15.52 14.56
CA GLY A 723 -3.13 -15.77 15.89
C GLY A 723 -1.60 -15.73 15.98
N ALA A 724 -0.89 -15.58 14.84
CA ALA A 724 0.56 -15.46 14.81
C ALA A 724 1.07 -14.28 15.65
N VAL A 725 2.10 -14.53 16.48
CA VAL A 725 2.86 -13.52 17.22
C VAL A 725 3.32 -12.41 16.30
N ALA A 726 3.28 -11.16 16.74
CA ALA A 726 3.63 -9.95 16.00
C ALA A 726 2.74 -9.60 14.79
N TRP A 727 1.96 -10.54 14.23
CA TRP A 727 0.99 -10.25 13.17
C TRP A 727 -0.39 -9.93 13.77
N GLY A 728 -1.06 -10.90 14.40
CA GLY A 728 -2.36 -10.67 15.04
C GLY A 728 -2.30 -9.61 16.15
N ASP A 729 -1.12 -9.45 16.75
CA ASP A 729 -0.80 -8.46 17.79
C ASP A 729 -0.95 -7.00 17.29
N ALA A 730 -0.91 -6.77 15.96
CA ALA A 730 -1.16 -5.46 15.34
C ALA A 730 -2.52 -4.88 15.73
N ALA A 731 -3.52 -5.74 15.95
CA ALA A 731 -4.87 -5.31 16.35
C ALA A 731 -4.87 -4.52 17.66
N MET A 732 -3.91 -4.75 18.56
CA MET A 732 -3.75 -4.00 19.81
C MET A 732 -2.73 -2.86 19.67
N ILE A 733 -1.64 -3.09 18.95
CA ILE A 733 -0.54 -2.12 18.80
C ILE A 733 -0.97 -0.92 17.96
N CYS A 734 -1.67 -1.13 16.85
CA CYS A 734 -2.02 -0.06 15.93
C CYS A 734 -3.02 0.96 16.54
N PRO A 735 -4.11 0.56 17.22
CA PRO A 735 -4.96 1.50 17.96
C PRO A 735 -4.21 2.25 19.06
N TYR A 736 -3.31 1.58 19.79
CA TYR A 736 -2.48 2.22 20.81
C TYR A 736 -1.58 3.33 20.21
N LEU A 737 -0.92 3.06 19.08
CA LEU A 737 -0.07 4.04 18.40
C LEU A 737 -0.89 5.20 17.81
N MET A 738 -2.07 4.93 17.25
CA MET A 738 -3.01 5.98 16.82
C MET A 738 -3.36 6.92 17.97
N HIS A 739 -3.72 6.37 19.13
CA HIS A 739 -3.98 7.16 20.32
C HIS A 739 -2.76 7.98 20.74
N ARG A 740 -1.57 7.38 20.73
CA ARG A 740 -0.33 8.07 21.12
C ARG A 740 -0.01 9.27 20.24
N PHE A 741 -0.13 9.15 18.92
CA PHE A 741 0.24 10.22 17.98
C PHE A 741 -0.87 11.24 17.73
N TYR A 742 -2.14 10.84 17.80
CA TYR A 742 -3.28 11.71 17.48
C TYR A 742 -4.15 12.08 18.68
N GLY A 743 -4.01 11.41 19.82
CA GLY A 743 -4.86 11.61 21.00
C GLY A 743 -6.26 11.02 20.85
N ASP A 744 -6.47 10.17 19.84
CA ASP A 744 -7.76 9.57 19.54
C ASP A 744 -8.11 8.50 20.58
N THR A 745 -9.06 8.78 21.49
CA THR A 745 -9.56 7.75 22.43
C THR A 745 -10.66 6.89 21.80
N ARG A 746 -11.38 7.43 20.80
CA ARG A 746 -12.48 6.73 20.13
C ARG A 746 -12.00 5.46 19.44
N VAL A 747 -10.80 5.44 18.86
CA VAL A 747 -10.25 4.21 18.28
C VAL A 747 -10.05 3.12 19.33
N ILE A 748 -9.72 3.48 20.57
CA ILE A 748 -9.62 2.50 21.66
C ILE A 748 -11.04 2.09 22.09
N GLU A 749 -11.90 3.06 22.43
CA GLU A 749 -13.26 2.82 22.92
C GLU A 749 -14.07 1.92 21.97
N ARG A 750 -14.00 2.18 20.66
CA ARG A 750 -14.71 1.43 19.62
C ARG A 750 -14.29 -0.02 19.52
N HIS A 751 -13.04 -0.33 19.85
CA HIS A 751 -12.43 -1.62 19.58
C HIS A 751 -12.12 -2.43 20.84
N PHE A 752 -12.20 -1.81 22.03
CA PHE A 752 -11.66 -2.39 23.26
C PHE A 752 -12.23 -3.78 23.59
N ASP A 753 -13.51 -4.02 23.38
CA ASP A 753 -14.11 -5.34 23.65
C ASP A 753 -13.58 -6.43 22.71
N ASN A 754 -13.25 -6.11 21.45
CA ASN A 754 -12.54 -7.02 20.56
C ASN A 754 -11.12 -7.29 21.08
N LEU A 755 -10.43 -6.26 21.58
CA LEU A 755 -9.08 -6.41 22.14
C LEU A 755 -9.08 -7.28 23.40
N VAL A 756 -10.12 -7.19 24.24
CA VAL A 756 -10.29 -8.07 25.40
C VAL A 756 -10.38 -9.54 24.96
N LYS A 757 -11.19 -9.85 23.94
CA LYS A 757 -11.26 -11.21 23.36
C LYS A 757 -9.90 -11.68 22.82
N GLY A 758 -9.14 -10.78 22.21
CA GLY A 758 -7.77 -11.06 21.76
C GLY A 758 -6.84 -11.41 22.92
N MET A 759 -6.89 -10.66 24.02
CA MET A 759 -6.12 -10.97 25.22
C MET A 759 -6.55 -12.30 25.85
N ASP A 760 -7.84 -12.59 25.88
CA ASP A 760 -8.36 -13.86 26.39
C ASP A 760 -7.90 -15.05 25.53
N PHE A 761 -7.84 -14.89 24.21
CA PHE A 761 -7.21 -15.85 23.30
C PHE A 761 -5.74 -16.09 23.69
N LEU A 762 -4.94 -15.02 23.81
CA LEU A 762 -3.52 -15.11 24.16
C LEU A 762 -3.30 -15.78 25.52
N THR A 763 -4.10 -15.44 26.53
CA THR A 763 -4.05 -16.07 27.85
C THR A 763 -4.36 -17.56 27.76
N ARG A 764 -5.42 -17.93 27.02
CA ARG A 764 -5.86 -19.32 26.89
C ARG A 764 -4.88 -20.20 26.10
N THR A 765 -4.16 -19.63 25.14
CA THR A 765 -3.17 -20.36 24.34
C THR A 765 -1.76 -20.36 24.95
N SER A 766 -1.57 -19.65 26.07
CA SER A 766 -0.31 -19.62 26.83
C SER A 766 -0.34 -20.63 27.97
N ALA A 767 0.83 -21.10 28.40
CA ALA A 767 0.99 -21.99 29.55
C ALA A 767 1.99 -21.36 30.53
N ASP A 768 1.61 -21.24 31.81
CA ASP A 768 2.44 -20.61 32.85
C ASP A 768 2.98 -19.22 32.43
N HIS A 769 2.14 -18.45 31.74
CA HIS A 769 2.46 -17.14 31.15
C HIS A 769 3.50 -17.13 30.04
N ILE A 770 3.93 -18.30 29.55
CA ILE A 770 4.78 -18.46 28.37
C ILE A 770 3.88 -18.68 27.14
N ARG A 771 4.01 -17.80 26.15
CA ARG A 771 3.24 -17.88 24.89
C ARG A 771 3.94 -18.87 23.96
N LYS A 772 3.17 -19.82 23.42
CA LYS A 772 3.64 -20.76 22.40
C LYS A 772 3.86 -20.06 21.07
N ASP A 773 4.78 -20.59 20.27
CA ASP A 773 4.92 -20.17 18.89
C ASP A 773 3.75 -20.66 18.02
N LEU A 774 3.19 -19.73 17.27
CA LEU A 774 2.12 -19.91 16.31
C LEU A 774 2.37 -19.07 15.05
N GLY A 775 3.57 -18.53 14.86
CA GLY A 775 3.82 -17.46 13.89
C GLY A 775 4.99 -17.71 12.95
N PHE A 776 5.50 -16.59 12.42
CA PHE A 776 6.52 -16.58 11.36
C PHE A 776 7.94 -16.39 11.91
N GLY A 777 8.10 -16.30 13.23
CA GLY A 777 9.35 -15.93 13.88
C GLY A 777 9.87 -14.54 13.46
N ASP A 778 11.16 -14.29 13.68
CA ASP A 778 11.82 -13.09 13.19
C ASP A 778 12.09 -13.20 11.67
N TRP A 779 11.02 -13.01 10.89
CA TRP A 779 10.99 -13.24 9.44
C TRP A 779 12.14 -12.53 8.71
N LEU A 780 12.81 -13.25 7.80
CA LEU A 780 13.93 -12.75 6.98
C LEU A 780 15.19 -12.29 7.76
N ASN A 781 15.38 -12.79 8.99
CA ASN A 781 16.64 -12.59 9.71
C ASN A 781 17.83 -13.30 9.04
N LEU A 782 19.05 -12.81 9.32
CA LEU A 782 20.31 -13.33 8.78
C LEU A 782 21.10 -14.08 9.86
N GLY A 783 20.40 -14.86 10.69
CA GLY A 783 20.95 -15.57 11.85
C GLY A 783 20.96 -14.77 13.15
N GLY A 784 20.43 -13.53 13.13
CA GLY A 784 20.30 -12.66 14.30
C GLY A 784 18.96 -12.77 15.04
N GLY A 785 18.13 -13.74 14.67
CA GLY A 785 16.84 -14.02 15.31
C GLY A 785 16.96 -14.54 16.75
N ALA A 786 15.80 -14.74 17.37
CA ALA A 786 15.67 -15.31 18.71
C ALA A 786 14.82 -16.60 18.67
N LYS A 787 14.98 -17.44 19.68
CA LYS A 787 14.07 -18.55 19.96
C LYS A 787 12.61 -18.07 20.05
N ASP A 788 11.70 -18.81 19.43
CA ASP A 788 10.32 -18.33 19.24
C ASP A 788 9.58 -18.09 20.55
N GLU A 789 9.78 -18.91 21.61
CA GLU A 789 9.14 -18.66 22.91
C GLU A 789 9.62 -17.36 23.58
N VAL A 790 10.86 -16.92 23.31
CA VAL A 790 11.37 -15.62 23.78
C VAL A 790 10.61 -14.50 23.08
N ILE A 791 10.49 -14.56 21.75
CA ILE A 791 9.76 -13.56 20.95
C ILE A 791 8.30 -13.51 21.37
N CYS A 792 7.63 -14.66 21.42
CA CYS A 792 6.23 -14.81 21.77
C CYS A 792 5.91 -14.24 23.15
N THR A 793 6.70 -14.59 24.15
CA THR A 793 6.48 -14.14 25.53
C THR A 793 6.79 -12.66 25.70
N ALA A 794 7.83 -12.15 25.02
CA ALA A 794 8.15 -10.73 25.02
C ALA A 794 7.01 -9.87 24.43
N TYR A 795 6.44 -10.29 23.31
CA TYR A 795 5.25 -9.65 22.73
C TYR A 795 4.06 -9.74 23.68
N TYR A 796 3.81 -10.89 24.29
CA TYR A 796 2.68 -11.05 25.21
C TYR A 796 2.77 -10.08 26.40
N ALA A 797 3.96 -9.90 26.97
CA ALA A 797 4.21 -8.90 28.00
C ALA A 797 3.91 -7.48 27.49
N TYR A 798 4.44 -7.12 26.32
CA TYR A 798 4.21 -5.80 25.73
C TYR A 798 2.72 -5.52 25.51
N LEU A 799 1.97 -6.49 25.00
CA LEU A 799 0.52 -6.39 24.79
C LEU A 799 -0.25 -6.18 26.09
N ALA A 800 0.09 -6.92 27.16
CA ALA A 800 -0.51 -6.72 28.47
C ALA A 800 -0.25 -5.29 28.99
N ARG A 801 0.96 -4.76 28.81
CA ARG A 801 1.30 -3.38 29.19
C ARG A 801 0.45 -2.36 28.44
N ILE A 802 0.40 -2.42 27.10
CA ILE A 802 -0.37 -1.44 26.33
C ILE A 802 -1.89 -1.58 26.53
N MET A 803 -2.39 -2.79 26.81
CA MET A 803 -3.79 -3.01 27.17
C MET A 803 -4.13 -2.35 28.52
N SER A 804 -3.21 -2.39 29.49
CA SER A 804 -3.35 -1.64 30.74
C SER A 804 -3.44 -0.13 30.50
N GLU A 805 -2.51 0.41 29.69
CA GLU A 805 -2.47 1.83 29.34
C GLU A 805 -3.75 2.26 28.59
N MET A 806 -4.17 1.51 27.57
CA MET A 806 -5.40 1.78 26.82
C MET A 806 -6.64 1.75 27.71
N ALA A 807 -6.76 0.75 28.59
CA ALA A 807 -7.88 0.64 29.53
C ALA A 807 -7.97 1.86 30.45
N GLY A 808 -6.83 2.31 31.00
CA GLY A 808 -6.76 3.48 31.86
C GLY A 808 -7.19 4.76 31.16
N VAL A 809 -6.76 4.96 29.91
CA VAL A 809 -7.12 6.14 29.10
C VAL A 809 -8.63 6.26 28.88
N ILE A 810 -9.34 5.14 28.70
CA ILE A 810 -10.80 5.13 28.47
C ILE A 810 -11.61 4.94 29.76
N GLY A 811 -10.96 4.99 30.94
CA GLY A 811 -11.61 4.87 32.24
C GLY A 811 -12.00 3.46 32.69
N ARG A 812 -11.51 2.41 32.01
CA ARG A 812 -11.69 0.99 32.38
C ARG A 812 -10.64 0.55 33.41
N ASN A 813 -10.74 1.10 34.62
CA ASN A 813 -9.72 0.99 35.66
C ASN A 813 -9.50 -0.45 36.17
N GLU A 814 -10.54 -1.28 36.21
CA GLU A 814 -10.43 -2.68 36.65
C GLU A 814 -9.61 -3.50 35.64
N GLU A 815 -9.89 -3.36 34.35
CA GLU A 815 -9.11 -3.96 33.28
C GLU A 815 -7.69 -3.41 33.24
N ALA A 816 -7.50 -2.12 33.48
CA ALA A 816 -6.19 -1.50 33.58
C ALA A 816 -5.33 -2.18 34.66
N ALA A 817 -5.88 -2.37 35.86
CA ALA A 817 -5.21 -3.05 36.96
C ALA A 817 -4.92 -4.52 36.63
N ARG A 818 -5.90 -5.25 36.08
CA ARG A 818 -5.75 -6.66 35.66
C ARG A 818 -4.61 -6.84 34.66
N TYR A 819 -4.53 -5.98 33.65
CA TYR A 819 -3.50 -6.10 32.62
C TYR A 819 -2.12 -5.64 33.11
N ALA A 820 -2.05 -4.71 34.07
CA ALA A 820 -0.79 -4.37 34.74
C ALA A 820 -0.24 -5.56 35.56
N GLU A 821 -1.10 -6.25 36.30
CA GLU A 821 -0.74 -7.46 37.04
C GLU A 821 -0.33 -8.60 36.09
N LEU A 822 -1.04 -8.75 34.97
CA LEU A 822 -0.69 -9.73 33.94
C LEU A 822 0.68 -9.44 33.33
N TYR A 823 1.00 -8.18 33.00
CA TYR A 823 2.33 -7.79 32.53
C TYR A 823 3.43 -8.17 33.54
N ALA A 824 3.23 -7.84 34.81
CA ALA A 824 4.20 -8.19 35.86
C ALA A 824 4.42 -9.71 35.94
N SER A 825 3.33 -10.49 35.88
CA SER A 825 3.37 -11.96 35.93
C SER A 825 4.07 -12.57 34.70
N ILE A 826 3.83 -12.06 33.50
CA ILE A 826 4.51 -12.51 32.27
C ILE A 826 5.99 -12.12 32.33
N ARG A 827 6.33 -10.92 32.81
CA ARG A 827 7.73 -10.49 32.96
C ARG A 827 8.50 -11.41 33.92
N ASP A 828 7.91 -11.74 35.07
CA ASP A 828 8.53 -12.66 36.02
C ASP A 828 8.72 -14.07 35.43
N ALA A 829 7.73 -14.55 34.66
CA ALA A 829 7.85 -15.81 33.92
C ALA A 829 8.93 -15.77 32.84
N PHE A 830 9.03 -14.67 32.09
CA PHE A 830 10.08 -14.43 31.08
C PHE A 830 11.47 -14.48 31.70
N ILE A 831 11.68 -13.74 32.80
CA ILE A 831 12.96 -13.71 33.52
C ILE A 831 13.33 -15.13 33.96
N LYS A 832 12.41 -15.84 34.62
CA LYS A 832 12.64 -17.19 35.11
C LYS A 832 12.95 -18.20 34.01
N ALA A 833 12.28 -18.09 32.86
CA ALA A 833 12.39 -19.06 31.78
C ALA A 833 13.61 -18.81 30.87
N PHE A 834 14.00 -17.55 30.68
CA PHE A 834 14.91 -17.18 29.59
C PHE A 834 16.13 -16.37 30.00
N VAL A 835 16.18 -15.77 31.20
CA VAL A 835 17.27 -14.87 31.60
C VAL A 835 18.17 -15.55 32.64
N SER A 836 19.44 -15.73 32.28
CA SER A 836 20.47 -16.29 33.17
C SER A 836 21.03 -15.26 34.16
N ASP A 837 21.73 -15.74 35.18
CA ASP A 837 22.36 -14.89 36.20
C ASP A 837 23.40 -13.91 35.65
N ASP A 838 24.04 -14.23 34.53
CA ASP A 838 25.01 -13.38 33.86
C ASP A 838 24.39 -12.45 32.80
N GLY A 839 23.06 -12.32 32.79
CA GLY A 839 22.34 -11.47 31.84
C GLY A 839 22.19 -12.06 30.44
N THR A 840 22.64 -13.30 30.20
CA THR A 840 22.40 -13.99 28.92
C THR A 840 20.92 -14.30 28.77
N ILE A 841 20.35 -14.01 27.59
CA ILE A 841 18.99 -14.44 27.23
C ILE A 841 19.07 -15.66 26.31
N LEU A 842 18.32 -16.71 26.64
CA LEU A 842 18.32 -17.99 25.94
C LEU A 842 18.16 -17.82 24.42
N GLU A 843 19.13 -18.32 23.64
CA GLU A 843 19.09 -18.41 22.17
C GLU A 843 18.54 -17.15 21.48
N SER A 844 18.95 -15.97 21.96
CA SER A 844 18.27 -14.72 21.67
C SER A 844 18.88 -13.86 20.56
N SER A 845 20.20 -13.97 20.36
CA SER A 845 20.97 -13.09 19.45
C SER A 845 20.52 -11.61 19.50
N GLN A 846 20.66 -10.86 18.42
CA GLN A 846 20.31 -9.43 18.36
C GLN A 846 18.82 -9.18 18.65
N THR A 847 17.92 -9.98 18.08
CA THR A 847 16.47 -9.76 18.21
C THR A 847 15.97 -9.93 19.63
N GLY A 848 16.39 -10.98 20.34
CA GLY A 848 15.91 -11.24 21.71
C GLY A 848 16.39 -10.19 22.71
N TYR A 849 17.64 -9.73 22.60
CA TYR A 849 18.11 -8.57 23.38
C TYR A 849 17.36 -7.29 23.01
N ALA A 850 17.13 -7.03 21.72
CA ALA A 850 16.38 -5.86 21.28
C ALA A 850 14.96 -5.83 21.89
N LEU A 851 14.26 -6.96 21.88
CA LEU A 851 12.92 -7.08 22.48
C LEU A 851 12.96 -6.91 24.02
N ALA A 852 13.94 -7.51 24.69
CA ALA A 852 14.04 -7.43 26.15
C ALA A 852 14.27 -6.00 26.66
N PHE A 853 15.10 -5.21 25.95
CA PHE A 853 15.29 -3.79 26.25
C PHE A 853 14.09 -2.93 25.82
N ALA A 854 13.54 -3.16 24.62
CA ALA A 854 12.43 -2.35 24.09
C ALA A 854 11.13 -2.51 24.89
N PHE A 855 10.90 -3.70 25.48
CA PHE A 855 9.70 -4.00 26.26
C PHE A 855 9.91 -3.98 27.78
N ASP A 856 11.10 -3.53 28.22
CA ASP A 856 11.48 -3.39 29.63
C ASP A 856 11.29 -4.68 30.45
N LEU A 857 11.85 -5.79 29.94
CA LEU A 857 11.68 -7.12 30.52
C LEU A 857 12.79 -7.49 31.52
N LEU A 858 13.91 -6.76 31.47
CA LEU A 858 15.10 -7.07 32.27
C LEU A 858 15.05 -6.36 33.63
N PRO A 859 15.37 -7.05 34.74
CA PRO A 859 15.55 -6.38 36.02
C PRO A 859 16.80 -5.48 35.99
N GLU A 860 16.76 -4.37 36.74
CA GLU A 860 17.77 -3.30 36.69
C GLU A 860 19.20 -3.83 36.85
N GLU A 861 19.41 -4.74 37.79
CA GLU A 861 20.71 -5.34 38.11
C GLU A 861 21.29 -6.23 36.99
N LYS A 862 20.47 -6.68 36.03
CA LYS A 862 20.93 -7.51 34.89
C LYS A 862 21.11 -6.71 33.61
N ARG A 863 20.59 -5.46 33.53
CA ARG A 863 20.63 -4.64 32.31
C ARG A 863 22.05 -4.42 31.80
N ALA A 864 23.00 -4.12 32.71
CA ALA A 864 24.38 -3.86 32.33
C ALA A 864 25.09 -5.08 31.73
N ASP A 865 24.81 -6.29 32.23
CA ASP A 865 25.40 -7.51 31.71
C ASP A 865 24.73 -7.96 30.40
N ALA A 866 23.40 -7.87 30.32
CA ALA A 866 22.67 -8.08 29.07
C ALA A 866 23.12 -7.12 27.95
N ALA A 867 23.44 -5.86 28.28
CA ALA A 867 23.97 -4.89 27.32
C ALA A 867 25.34 -5.30 26.76
N LYS A 868 26.20 -5.95 27.55
CA LYS A 868 27.49 -6.49 27.08
C LYS A 868 27.27 -7.65 26.11
N HIS A 869 26.33 -8.54 26.41
CA HIS A 869 25.99 -9.65 25.50
C HIS A 869 25.35 -9.15 24.21
N PHE A 870 24.50 -8.12 24.29
CA PHE A 870 23.90 -7.51 23.11
C PHE A 870 24.97 -6.89 22.19
N GLU A 871 25.94 -6.17 22.75
CA GLU A 871 27.11 -5.69 22.00
C GLU A 871 27.91 -6.85 21.39
N ALA A 872 28.17 -7.92 22.16
CA ALA A 872 28.91 -9.08 21.67
C ALA A 872 28.19 -9.76 20.48
N GLU A 873 26.86 -9.78 20.47
CA GLU A 873 26.09 -10.27 19.33
C GLU A 873 26.25 -9.36 18.10
N VAL A 874 26.28 -8.03 18.25
CA VAL A 874 26.59 -7.14 17.12
C VAL A 874 28.02 -7.35 16.61
N VAL A 875 28.99 -7.54 17.50
CA VAL A 875 30.39 -7.86 17.14
C VAL A 875 30.48 -9.21 16.43
N ARG A 876 29.70 -10.22 16.84
CA ARG A 876 29.66 -11.56 16.22
C ARG A 876 29.27 -11.50 14.73
N PHE A 877 28.46 -10.51 14.35
CA PHE A 877 28.09 -10.23 12.96
C PHE A 877 28.95 -9.11 12.33
N ASP A 878 30.19 -8.96 12.77
CA ASP A 878 31.15 -7.96 12.25
C ASP A 878 30.56 -6.54 12.24
N HIS A 879 29.84 -6.18 13.29
CA HIS A 879 29.13 -4.90 13.41
C HIS A 879 28.12 -4.63 12.29
N HIS A 880 27.42 -5.67 11.86
CA HIS A 880 26.24 -5.57 11.00
C HIS A 880 24.98 -5.98 11.77
N LEU A 881 23.84 -5.48 11.29
CA LEU A 881 22.55 -6.01 11.70
C LEU A 881 22.41 -7.44 11.15
N ALA A 882 21.70 -8.28 11.89
CA ALA A 882 21.32 -9.62 11.45
C ALA A 882 19.84 -9.92 11.74
N THR A 883 19.09 -8.90 12.16
CA THR A 883 17.68 -8.98 12.57
C THR A 883 16.74 -9.07 11.36
N GLY A 884 15.59 -9.73 11.58
CA GLY A 884 14.47 -9.79 10.67
C GLY A 884 13.42 -8.70 10.95
N PHE A 885 12.19 -8.95 10.55
CA PHE A 885 11.08 -7.98 10.64
C PHE A 885 10.71 -7.60 12.08
N ILE A 886 10.85 -8.54 13.03
CA ILE A 886 10.54 -8.30 14.44
C ILE A 886 11.67 -7.53 15.10
N GLY A 887 12.93 -7.93 14.87
CA GLY A 887 14.07 -7.32 15.53
C GLY A 887 14.41 -5.92 15.00
N THR A 888 14.35 -5.72 13.68
CA THR A 888 14.89 -4.53 13.02
C THR A 888 14.31 -3.21 13.53
N PRO A 889 12.98 -3.03 13.69
CA PRO A 889 12.46 -1.74 14.14
C PRO A 889 12.82 -1.42 15.59
N ARG A 890 13.22 -2.44 16.38
CA ARG A 890 13.55 -2.30 17.81
C ARG A 890 15.06 -2.24 18.05
N LEU A 891 15.88 -2.65 17.08
CA LEU A 891 17.33 -2.80 17.21
C LEU A 891 18.03 -1.51 17.67
N LEU A 892 17.89 -0.41 16.91
CA LEU A 892 18.59 0.84 17.22
C LEU A 892 18.07 1.51 18.52
N PRO A 893 16.74 1.63 18.73
CA PRO A 893 16.22 2.13 20.01
C PRO A 893 16.69 1.30 21.21
N ALA A 894 16.73 -0.03 21.09
CA ALA A 894 17.16 -0.92 22.16
C ALA A 894 18.66 -0.79 22.46
N LEU A 895 19.51 -0.61 21.44
CA LEU A 895 20.94 -0.34 21.64
C LEU A 895 21.16 0.98 22.41
N VAL A 896 20.38 2.02 22.08
CA VAL A 896 20.41 3.27 22.86
C VAL A 896 19.96 3.03 24.30
N ALA A 897 18.88 2.29 24.52
CA ALA A 897 18.40 1.93 25.86
C ALA A 897 19.40 1.06 26.66
N ALA A 898 20.28 0.34 25.96
CA ALA A 898 21.39 -0.44 26.52
C ALA A 898 22.69 0.38 26.71
N GLY A 899 22.69 1.68 26.40
CA GLY A 899 23.87 2.55 26.51
C GLY A 899 24.91 2.33 25.40
N LYS A 900 24.49 1.82 24.24
CA LYS A 900 25.32 1.48 23.05
C LYS A 900 24.96 2.35 21.84
N GLU A 901 24.81 3.65 22.07
CA GLU A 901 24.38 4.62 21.05
C GLU A 901 25.37 4.75 19.88
N ASP A 902 26.66 4.62 20.16
CA ASP A 902 27.73 4.56 19.16
C ASP A 902 27.56 3.37 18.20
N ILE A 903 27.19 2.20 18.72
CA ILE A 903 26.88 1.00 17.93
C ILE A 903 25.62 1.23 17.09
N ALA A 904 24.59 1.85 17.66
CA ALA A 904 23.37 2.18 16.91
C ALA A 904 23.67 3.07 15.69
N TYR A 905 24.49 4.11 15.87
CA TYR A 905 24.95 4.95 14.77
C TYR A 905 25.82 4.20 13.77
N ARG A 906 26.70 3.32 14.24
CA ARG A 906 27.53 2.50 13.35
C ARG A 906 26.67 1.63 12.43
N LEU A 907 25.60 1.03 12.95
CA LEU A 907 24.66 0.24 12.15
C LEU A 907 23.85 1.09 11.16
N LEU A 908 23.33 2.25 11.62
CA LEU A 908 22.59 3.17 10.75
C LEU A 908 23.42 3.66 9.56
N MET A 909 24.70 3.97 9.81
CA MET A 909 25.62 4.54 8.83
C MET A 909 26.43 3.49 8.06
N ASN A 910 26.18 2.19 8.30
CA ASN A 910 26.89 1.12 7.61
C ASN A 910 26.48 1.07 6.12
N LYS A 911 27.47 0.90 5.24
CA LYS A 911 27.32 0.90 3.77
C LYS A 911 27.63 -0.46 3.15
N THR A 912 28.04 -1.45 3.94
CA THR A 912 28.30 -2.82 3.49
C THR A 912 27.13 -3.75 3.80
N TYR A 913 27.05 -4.87 3.08
CA TYR A 913 26.00 -5.85 3.27
C TYR A 913 26.18 -6.60 4.60
N PRO A 914 25.09 -6.83 5.38
CA PRO A 914 23.74 -6.28 5.24
C PRO A 914 23.57 -4.91 5.93
N SER A 915 22.97 -3.93 5.26
CA SER A 915 22.60 -2.63 5.86
C SER A 915 21.58 -1.86 5.01
N TRP A 916 20.95 -0.84 5.60
CA TRP A 916 20.05 0.06 4.87
C TRP A 916 20.77 0.87 3.79
N LEU A 917 21.92 1.48 4.11
CA LEU A 917 22.61 2.30 3.12
C LEU A 917 23.26 1.46 2.03
N TYR A 918 23.54 0.18 2.27
CA TYR A 918 23.92 -0.74 1.19
C TYR A 918 22.84 -0.78 0.09
N GLN A 919 21.56 -0.97 0.42
CA GLN A 919 20.47 -0.91 -0.58
C GLN A 919 20.48 0.42 -1.33
N VAL A 920 20.65 1.54 -0.62
CA VAL A 920 20.72 2.89 -1.23
C VAL A 920 21.90 2.99 -2.20
N THR A 921 23.08 2.47 -1.85
CA THR A 921 24.25 2.47 -2.75
C THR A 921 24.08 1.61 -3.99
N LEU A 922 23.18 0.63 -3.94
CA LEU A 922 22.78 -0.20 -5.08
C LEU A 922 21.70 0.44 -5.95
N GLY A 923 21.31 1.68 -5.67
CA GLY A 923 20.32 2.43 -6.46
C GLY A 923 18.88 2.20 -6.03
N ALA A 924 18.62 1.62 -4.84
CA ALA A 924 17.27 1.48 -4.32
C ALA A 924 16.53 2.84 -4.27
N THR A 925 15.28 2.84 -4.70
CA THR A 925 14.39 4.00 -4.66
C THR A 925 13.20 3.81 -3.70
N THR A 926 13.08 2.61 -3.15
CA THR A 926 12.13 2.12 -2.14
C THR A 926 12.88 1.19 -1.19
N MET A 927 12.23 0.74 -0.10
CA MET A 927 12.77 -0.28 0.79
C MET A 927 12.54 -1.67 0.20
N TRP A 928 13.51 -2.59 0.31
CA TRP A 928 13.36 -3.96 -0.21
C TRP A 928 12.84 -4.92 0.88
N GLU A 929 12.16 -5.98 0.47
CA GLU A 929 11.67 -7.05 1.37
C GLU A 929 12.81 -7.79 2.05
N ARG A 930 13.92 -7.99 1.33
CA ARG A 930 15.11 -8.69 1.80
C ARG A 930 16.31 -7.76 1.87
N TRP A 931 17.16 -7.96 2.87
CA TRP A 931 18.49 -7.36 2.92
C TRP A 931 19.35 -7.69 1.68
N ASN A 932 19.17 -8.89 1.14
CA ASN A 932 19.87 -9.42 -0.04
C ASN A 932 18.96 -9.57 -1.27
N GLY A 933 17.92 -8.74 -1.42
CA GLY A 933 16.99 -8.89 -2.56
C GLY A 933 17.69 -8.92 -3.94
N TRP A 934 18.78 -8.16 -4.05
CA TRP A 934 19.81 -8.36 -5.07
C TRP A 934 21.19 -7.96 -4.51
N THR A 935 22.24 -8.72 -4.82
CA THR A 935 23.63 -8.33 -4.53
C THR A 935 24.53 -8.52 -5.76
N PRO A 936 25.63 -7.76 -5.90
CA PRO A 936 26.58 -7.96 -6.99
C PRO A 936 27.19 -9.38 -7.01
N GLU A 937 27.33 -10.01 -5.85
CA GLU A 937 27.99 -11.31 -5.71
C GLU A 937 27.06 -12.49 -6.02
N GLN A 938 25.76 -12.38 -5.69
CA GLN A 938 24.81 -13.49 -5.76
C GLN A 938 23.67 -13.26 -6.77
N GLY A 939 23.53 -12.05 -7.31
CA GLY A 939 22.40 -11.68 -8.16
C GLY A 939 21.10 -11.56 -7.37
N PHE A 940 19.98 -11.84 -8.02
CA PHE A 940 18.66 -11.79 -7.40
C PHE A 940 18.46 -12.91 -6.39
N ALA A 941 17.84 -12.60 -5.24
CA ALA A 941 17.34 -13.61 -4.31
C ALA A 941 16.18 -14.43 -4.91
N ASP A 942 15.73 -15.44 -4.15
CA ASP A 942 14.65 -16.34 -4.55
C ASP A 942 13.40 -15.58 -5.03
N PRO A 943 13.02 -15.68 -6.32
CA PRO A 943 11.90 -14.95 -6.88
C PRO A 943 10.53 -15.38 -6.31
N GLY A 944 10.44 -16.50 -5.61
CA GLY A 944 9.21 -16.90 -4.91
C GLY A 944 8.78 -15.91 -3.81
N MET A 945 9.70 -15.10 -3.31
CA MET A 945 9.42 -14.02 -2.35
C MET A 945 10.59 -13.03 -2.36
N ASN A 946 10.57 -12.06 -3.29
CA ASN A 946 11.61 -11.04 -3.43
C ASN A 946 11.07 -9.71 -3.99
N SER A 947 10.41 -8.94 -3.14
CA SER A 947 9.91 -7.60 -3.45
C SER A 947 10.97 -6.51 -3.30
N PHE A 948 11.00 -5.54 -4.21
CA PHE A 948 11.82 -4.34 -4.11
C PHE A 948 11.05 -3.12 -3.57
N ASN A 949 9.82 -3.32 -3.08
CA ASN A 949 8.99 -2.28 -2.48
C ASN A 949 8.19 -2.81 -1.27
N HIS A 950 8.87 -2.90 -0.13
CA HIS A 950 8.36 -3.45 1.12
C HIS A 950 8.75 -2.53 2.28
N TYR A 951 7.79 -1.91 2.96
CA TYR A 951 8.11 -0.85 3.93
C TYR A 951 8.67 -1.33 5.27
N ALA A 952 8.63 -2.63 5.59
CA ALA A 952 8.93 -3.17 6.92
C ALA A 952 10.31 -2.73 7.45
N PHE A 953 11.37 -2.86 6.64
CA PHE A 953 12.72 -2.38 7.03
C PHE A 953 12.88 -0.86 6.97
N GLY A 954 11.91 -0.15 6.39
CA GLY A 954 11.79 1.30 6.49
C GLY A 954 11.45 1.79 7.90
N ALA A 955 11.11 0.89 8.84
CA ALA A 955 10.80 1.24 10.21
C ALA A 955 11.97 1.92 10.98
N VAL A 956 13.19 1.87 10.43
CA VAL A 956 14.33 2.67 10.91
C VAL A 956 14.07 4.17 10.87
N GLY A 957 13.11 4.62 10.06
CA GLY A 957 12.71 6.03 9.98
C GLY A 957 12.33 6.61 11.34
N GLU A 958 11.64 5.85 12.20
CA GLU A 958 11.32 6.27 13.57
C GLU A 958 12.60 6.69 14.33
N PHE A 959 13.69 5.94 14.23
CA PHE A 959 14.97 6.28 14.87
C PHE A 959 15.58 7.55 14.27
N MET A 960 15.52 7.71 12.94
CA MET A 960 15.98 8.92 12.27
C MET A 960 15.21 10.16 12.76
N TYR A 961 13.91 10.04 12.99
CA TYR A 961 13.05 11.16 13.37
C TYR A 961 13.11 11.47 14.87
N SER A 962 12.99 10.44 15.70
CA SER A 962 12.89 10.57 17.16
C SER A 962 14.23 10.69 17.87
N HIS A 963 15.32 10.18 17.27
CA HIS A 963 16.64 10.15 17.90
C HIS A 963 17.64 11.06 17.18
N VAL A 964 17.84 10.87 15.87
CA VAL A 964 18.80 11.70 15.11
C VAL A 964 18.32 13.16 15.05
N ALA A 965 17.08 13.39 14.61
CA ALA A 965 16.48 14.72 14.65
C ALA A 965 15.88 15.06 16.01
N GLY A 966 15.51 14.06 16.82
CA GLY A 966 15.15 14.25 18.22
C GLY A 966 13.70 14.62 18.50
N ILE A 967 12.76 14.47 17.57
CA ILE A 967 11.34 14.84 17.79
C ILE A 967 10.55 13.61 18.23
N ALA A 968 9.99 13.63 19.44
CA ALA A 968 9.12 12.55 19.94
C ALA A 968 7.95 13.06 20.79
N PRO A 969 6.79 12.38 20.81
CA PRO A 969 5.70 12.72 21.72
C PRO A 969 6.02 12.24 23.15
N LEU A 970 6.12 13.17 24.11
CA LEU A 970 6.17 12.84 25.55
C LEU A 970 4.78 12.63 26.13
N GLN A 971 3.79 13.31 25.54
CA GLN A 971 2.38 13.10 25.81
C GLN A 971 1.63 12.88 24.50
N THR A 972 0.44 12.30 24.61
CA THR A 972 -0.44 12.01 23.49
C THR A 972 -0.71 13.25 22.63
N ALA A 973 -0.91 13.05 21.32
CA ALA A 973 -1.14 14.12 20.36
C ALA A 973 -0.07 15.23 20.38
N PHE A 974 1.16 14.90 20.77
CA PHE A 974 2.25 15.88 20.98
C PHE A 974 1.87 17.03 21.91
N ARG A 975 0.95 16.82 22.87
CA ARG A 975 0.57 17.87 23.84
C ARG A 975 1.78 18.40 24.60
N THR A 976 2.69 17.49 24.94
CA THR A 976 4.08 17.80 25.26
C THR A 976 4.97 17.08 24.25
N VAL A 977 5.84 17.82 23.58
CA VAL A 977 6.85 17.29 22.65
C VAL A 977 8.24 17.28 23.29
N GLN A 978 9.02 16.25 23.02
CA GLN A 978 10.46 16.24 23.25
C GLN A 978 11.19 16.69 21.98
N VAL A 979 12.17 17.57 22.16
CA VAL A 979 13.19 17.90 21.14
C VAL A 979 14.56 17.59 21.74
N ARG A 980 15.10 16.42 21.43
CA ARG A 980 16.37 15.88 21.94
C ARG A 980 17.25 15.38 20.79
N PRO A 981 17.80 16.28 19.96
CA PRO A 981 18.70 15.87 18.88
C PRO A 981 19.97 15.23 19.44
N ARG A 982 20.42 14.17 18.78
CA ARG A 982 21.60 13.38 19.17
C ARG A 982 22.64 13.36 18.05
N PRO A 983 23.54 14.33 17.91
CA PRO A 983 24.57 14.24 16.87
C PRO A 983 25.45 12.99 17.08
N GLY A 984 25.77 12.28 16.00
CA GLY A 984 26.52 11.02 16.06
C GLY A 984 26.79 10.43 14.68
N GLY A 985 27.56 9.32 14.62
CA GLY A 985 27.82 8.58 13.37
C GLY A 985 28.54 9.37 12.27
N GLY A 986 29.25 10.45 12.63
CA GLY A 986 29.90 11.36 11.68
C GLY A 986 28.96 12.37 11.00
N LEU A 987 27.69 12.42 11.40
CA LEU A 987 26.75 13.44 10.92
C LEU A 987 27.10 14.81 11.50
N THR A 988 27.10 15.83 10.65
CA THR A 988 27.36 17.22 11.03
C THR A 988 26.12 18.10 10.96
N SER A 989 25.02 17.61 10.38
CA SER A 989 23.70 18.25 10.48
C SER A 989 22.59 17.25 10.25
N ALA A 990 21.44 17.49 10.88
CA ALA A 990 20.16 16.88 10.49
C ALA A 990 19.01 17.83 10.77
N ARG A 991 18.00 17.77 9.91
CA ARG A 991 16.77 18.56 9.98
C ARG A 991 15.56 17.65 9.81
N LEU A 992 14.59 17.80 10.70
CA LEU A 992 13.25 17.27 10.54
C LEU A 992 12.24 18.41 10.72
N ALA A 993 11.39 18.60 9.72
CA ALA A 993 10.14 19.33 9.87
C ALA A 993 9.01 18.30 9.85
N HIS A 994 8.31 18.15 10.97
CA HIS A 994 7.20 17.22 11.14
C HIS A 994 5.91 17.97 11.49
N ARG A 995 4.85 17.73 10.73
CA ARG A 995 3.53 18.32 10.92
C ARG A 995 2.64 17.33 11.67
N CYS A 996 2.56 17.46 12.99
CA CYS A 996 1.67 16.66 13.81
C CYS A 996 0.25 17.24 13.81
N ILE A 997 -0.68 16.62 14.56
CA ILE A 997 -2.08 17.07 14.65
C ILE A 997 -2.25 18.49 15.24
N ARG A 998 -1.24 19.03 15.93
CA ARG A 998 -1.25 20.38 16.51
C ARG A 998 -0.59 21.45 15.63
N GLY A 999 0.14 21.04 14.60
CA GLY A 999 0.91 21.93 13.73
C GLY A 999 2.35 21.46 13.50
N GLU A 1000 3.19 22.36 13.01
CA GLU A 1000 4.57 22.04 12.64
C GLU A 1000 5.53 22.07 13.83
N ILE A 1001 6.34 21.01 13.94
CA ILE A 1001 7.46 20.84 14.86
C ILE A 1001 8.73 20.76 14.02
N VAL A 1002 9.73 21.59 14.31
CA VAL A 1002 11.02 21.58 13.62
C VAL A 1002 12.14 21.33 14.62
N SER A 1003 13.08 20.47 14.24
CA SER A 1003 14.41 20.32 14.86
C SER A 1003 15.44 20.36 13.75
N ASP A 1004 16.29 21.38 13.76
CA ASP A 1004 17.32 21.62 12.73
C ASP A 1004 18.65 21.93 13.42
N TRP A 1005 19.52 20.93 13.50
CA TRP A 1005 20.82 21.07 14.15
C TRP A 1005 21.99 20.99 13.17
N LYS A 1006 23.05 21.73 13.49
CA LYS A 1006 24.30 21.77 12.73
C LYS A 1006 25.51 21.93 13.65
N LEU A 1007 26.56 21.18 13.37
CA LEU A 1007 27.87 21.28 14.00
C LEU A 1007 28.80 22.15 13.14
N ASP A 1008 29.39 23.18 13.73
CA ASP A 1008 30.30 24.12 13.05
C ASP A 1008 31.25 24.77 14.07
N GLY A 1009 32.56 24.76 13.78
CA GLY A 1009 33.56 25.47 14.59
C GLY A 1009 33.60 25.08 16.08
N GLY A 1010 33.38 23.80 16.43
CA GLY A 1010 33.34 23.33 17.82
C GLY A 1010 32.06 23.72 18.58
N LYS A 1011 31.01 24.11 17.86
CA LYS A 1011 29.71 24.47 18.40
C LYS A 1011 28.61 23.68 17.72
N MET A 1012 27.50 23.51 18.42
CA MET A 1012 26.22 23.07 17.86
C MET A 1012 25.30 24.29 17.77
N ARG A 1013 24.63 24.45 16.64
CA ARG A 1013 23.48 25.35 16.46
C ARG A 1013 22.23 24.50 16.32
N LEU A 1014 21.15 24.87 16.98
CA LEU A 1014 19.86 24.17 16.91
C LEU A 1014 18.73 25.18 16.75
N THR A 1015 17.95 25.06 15.68
CA THR A 1015 16.69 25.77 15.52
C THR A 1015 15.53 24.84 15.87
N VAL A 1016 14.62 25.31 16.72
CA VAL A 1016 13.43 24.58 17.15
C VAL A 1016 12.18 25.40 16.85
N VAL A 1017 11.17 24.76 16.27
CA VAL A 1017 9.81 25.33 16.14
C VAL A 1017 8.84 24.40 16.83
N ILE A 1018 8.00 24.94 17.71
CA ILE A 1018 6.95 24.22 18.43
C ILE A 1018 5.61 24.90 18.10
N PRO A 1019 4.54 24.15 17.77
CA PRO A 1019 3.24 24.76 17.51
C PRO A 1019 2.67 25.43 18.76
N GLN A 1020 1.80 26.43 18.62
CA GLN A 1020 1.14 27.03 19.77
C GLN A 1020 0.24 26.01 20.49
N ASN A 1021 -0.14 26.31 21.74
CA ASN A 1021 -0.95 25.41 22.58
C ASN A 1021 -0.31 24.03 22.81
N THR A 1022 1.02 24.00 22.82
CA THR A 1022 1.86 22.81 23.01
C THR A 1022 3.00 23.15 23.97
N ASP A 1023 3.31 22.22 24.87
CA ASP A 1023 4.48 22.27 25.73
C ASP A 1023 5.65 21.53 25.09
N ALA A 1024 6.89 21.96 25.38
CA ALA A 1024 8.10 21.31 24.89
C ALA A 1024 9.12 21.08 26.00
N VAL A 1025 9.82 19.95 25.90
CA VAL A 1025 11.03 19.63 26.66
C VAL A 1025 12.19 19.53 25.67
N ILE A 1026 13.05 20.55 25.66
CA ILE A 1026 14.22 20.63 24.80
C ILE A 1026 15.43 20.15 25.59
N CYS A 1027 16.12 19.12 25.09
CA CYS A 1027 17.30 18.53 25.71
C CYS A 1027 18.51 18.84 24.84
N LEU A 1028 19.44 19.65 25.35
CA LEU A 1028 20.68 20.02 24.66
C LEU A 1028 21.84 19.17 25.17
N PRO A 1029 22.76 18.70 24.30
CA PRO A 1029 23.86 17.81 24.67
C PRO A 1029 25.03 18.56 25.35
N THR A 1030 24.76 19.18 26.50
CA THR A 1030 25.76 19.80 27.38
C THR A 1030 25.22 19.88 28.80
N ASP A 1031 26.02 19.56 29.82
CA ASP A 1031 25.65 19.72 31.23
C ASP A 1031 26.00 21.12 31.79
N ALA A 1032 26.45 22.04 30.93
CA ALA A 1032 26.87 23.40 31.29
C ALA A 1032 25.90 24.46 30.75
N PRO A 1033 24.72 24.68 31.39
CA PRO A 1033 23.68 25.57 30.90
C PRO A 1033 24.13 27.02 30.73
N ASP A 1034 25.11 27.48 31.52
CA ASP A 1034 25.69 28.83 31.44
C ASP A 1034 26.45 29.09 30.12
N THR A 1035 26.79 28.03 29.38
CA THR A 1035 27.48 28.12 28.08
C THR A 1035 26.52 28.16 26.90
N VAL A 1036 25.22 27.95 27.14
CA VAL A 1036 24.19 27.93 26.11
C VAL A 1036 23.65 29.34 25.89
N THR A 1037 23.49 29.72 24.62
CA THR A 1037 22.79 30.93 24.22
C THR A 1037 21.49 30.61 23.48
N GLU A 1038 20.49 31.47 23.62
CA GLU A 1038 19.25 31.47 22.86
C GLU A 1038 19.08 32.86 22.21
N GLY A 1039 18.96 32.91 20.88
CA GLY A 1039 18.87 34.18 20.15
C GLY A 1039 20.05 35.13 20.40
N GLY A 1040 21.23 34.59 20.76
CA GLY A 1040 22.43 35.36 21.13
C GLY A 1040 22.48 35.86 22.58
N GLN A 1041 21.47 35.56 23.42
CA GLN A 1041 21.45 35.87 24.86
C GLN A 1041 21.76 34.62 25.69
N PRO A 1042 22.33 34.73 26.90
CA PRO A 1042 22.51 33.57 27.78
C PRO A 1042 21.16 32.86 28.05
N ALA A 1043 21.07 31.56 27.76
CA ALA A 1043 19.81 30.81 27.89
C ALA A 1043 19.30 30.80 29.33
N VAL A 1044 20.20 30.78 30.32
CA VAL A 1044 19.86 30.93 31.75
C VAL A 1044 19.14 32.23 32.07
N ALA A 1045 19.43 33.32 31.35
CA ALA A 1045 18.72 34.59 31.49
C ALA A 1045 17.35 34.56 30.81
N VAL A 1046 17.22 33.82 29.70
CA VAL A 1046 15.96 33.69 28.94
C VAL A 1046 14.94 32.80 29.66
N PHE A 1047 15.37 31.65 30.20
CA PHE A 1047 14.47 30.62 30.74
C PHE A 1047 14.40 30.56 32.27
N GLY A 1048 15.37 31.16 32.99
CA GLY A 1048 15.38 31.22 34.44
C GLY A 1048 15.30 29.83 35.09
N GLN A 1049 14.22 29.55 35.84
CA GLN A 1049 14.01 28.27 36.50
C GLN A 1049 13.60 27.12 35.56
N SER A 1050 13.26 27.44 34.30
CA SER A 1050 12.82 26.44 33.32
C SER A 1050 13.97 25.78 32.57
N ILE A 1051 15.22 26.17 32.86
CA ILE A 1051 16.44 25.54 32.36
C ILE A 1051 17.22 24.95 33.53
N ARG A 1052 17.75 23.75 33.36
CA ARG A 1052 18.56 23.07 34.38
C ARG A 1052 19.55 22.10 33.76
N ALA A 1053 20.66 21.88 34.45
CA ALA A 1053 21.57 20.78 34.14
C ALA A 1053 20.97 19.46 34.66
N GLU A 1054 20.99 18.45 33.81
CA GLU A 1054 20.80 17.04 34.13
C GLU A 1054 22.04 16.27 33.63
N SER A 1055 22.25 15.02 34.06
CA SER A 1055 23.49 14.28 33.76
C SER A 1055 23.78 14.23 32.25
N GLY A 1056 24.78 15.00 31.79
CA GLY A 1056 25.20 15.10 30.39
C GLY A 1056 24.33 16.01 29.51
N GLU A 1057 23.32 16.71 30.07
CA GLU A 1057 22.35 17.48 29.29
C GLU A 1057 21.87 18.76 29.97
N THR A 1058 21.40 19.70 29.17
CA THR A 1058 20.71 20.90 29.61
C THR A 1058 19.28 20.77 29.16
N VAL A 1059 18.36 20.71 30.12
CA VAL A 1059 16.93 20.51 29.89
C VAL A 1059 16.20 21.84 30.04
N ILE A 1060 15.45 22.21 29.00
CA ILE A 1060 14.66 23.43 28.93
C ILE A 1060 13.18 23.06 28.77
N ARG A 1061 12.32 23.65 29.60
CA ARG A 1061 10.85 23.57 29.45
C ARG A 1061 10.33 24.89 28.88
N CYS A 1062 9.59 24.83 27.79
CA CYS A 1062 9.03 26.02 27.13
C CYS A 1062 7.69 25.69 26.44
N GLY A 1063 6.98 26.71 25.98
CA GLY A 1063 5.76 26.54 25.18
C GLY A 1063 6.00 26.63 23.68
N GLY A 1064 4.92 26.75 22.91
CA GLY A 1064 4.96 27.02 21.46
C GLY A 1064 5.81 28.23 21.07
N GLY A 1065 6.35 28.23 19.86
CA GLY A 1065 7.18 29.32 19.32
C GLY A 1065 8.47 28.83 18.67
N SER A 1066 9.29 29.78 18.23
CA SER A 1066 10.59 29.54 17.59
C SER A 1066 11.74 29.88 18.53
N TYR A 1067 12.74 29.00 18.57
CA TYR A 1067 13.91 29.08 19.44
C TYR A 1067 15.18 28.79 18.63
N ALA A 1068 16.28 29.50 18.92
CA ALA A 1068 17.55 29.30 18.26
C ALA A 1068 18.68 29.20 19.28
N PHE A 1069 19.20 27.99 19.49
CA PHE A 1069 20.23 27.68 20.47
C PHE A 1069 21.62 27.61 19.84
N GLU A 1070 22.63 28.10 20.55
CA GLU A 1070 24.05 27.83 20.26
C GLU A 1070 24.76 27.41 21.54
N LEU A 1071 25.55 26.33 21.47
CA LEU A 1071 26.28 25.75 22.59
C LEU A 1071 27.64 25.19 22.13
N PRO A 1072 28.66 25.13 23.02
CA PRO A 1072 29.86 24.35 22.76
C PRO A 1072 29.51 22.88 22.54
N TYR A 1073 30.20 22.23 21.60
CA TYR A 1073 30.03 20.81 21.32
C TYR A 1073 31.40 20.17 21.09
N ALA A 1074 31.83 19.34 22.05
CA ALA A 1074 32.96 18.44 21.89
C ALA A 1074 32.36 17.08 21.47
N GLY A 1075 32.60 16.69 20.22
CA GLY A 1075 31.96 15.53 19.60
C GLY A 1075 32.37 14.18 20.16
#